data_AF-A0A8D2CH32-F1
#
_entry.id   AF-A0A8D2CH32-F1
#
_cell.length_a   1.000
_cell.length_b   1.000
_cell.length_c   1.000
_cell.angle_alpha   90.00
_cell.angle_beta   90.00
_cell.angle_gamma   90.00
#
_symmetry.space_group_name_H-M   'P 1'
#
loop_
_entity.id
_entity.type
_entity.pdbx_description
1 polymer ?
#
loop_
_entity_poly.entity_id
_entity_poly.type
_entity_poly.pdbx_seq_one_letter_code
_entity_poly.pdbx_strand_id
1 'polypeptide(L)'
;MSADSSPLVGNPPTGYGTLTIETSIDPLSSSVSSVRLSGYCGSPWRVIGYHIVVWMMAGIPLLLFRWKPVWGVRLRLQPCNLARAETLVIEIRDKEDSSWQLYTVQVQTEAISEGSLELPPQAQVEDGRSQVAVGAVPERAWKDTAQLRRTEEAQRTLRYYLFQGRRYIWIETQQAFCQVSLLDHGRTCDDIHRSCTGLSLQDQTVRKTIYGPNMISVPVKSYFQLLVDEALNPYYGFQAFSIALWLADHYYWYALCIFLISAVSICLSIYKTRKQSQTLRDMVKLSVRVCVCRPGGEEEWVDSSELVPGDCLVLPQEGGPMPCDAALVAGECVVNESSLTGESVPVLKTALPEGPVPYFPETHRRHTLFCGTLILQARAFVGPHVLAVVTQTALLGTIYSIFILHRNRVPLNEIVIRALDLVTVVVPPALPAAMTVCTLYAQSRLRSQGIFCIHPPRINLGGKLRLVCFDKTGTLTEDGLDVMGVVPLKGQEFLPLVPEPRHLPMGPLLRALATCHTLSWLQDTPVGDPMDLKMVESTGWVLEEGPSADMELGTQVLAVMKPPLREPHLQGMEEPPVPVSILSRFPFSSALQRMSVVVAWPGAAQPEAYVKGSPELVAGLCNPETVPTSFAQMLQSYTATGYRVVALASKPLPIAPSLEAARQLTRDTVERELRLLGLLVMRNLLKPQTTPVIQALRRTCIRTVMVTGDNLQTAVTVAQSCGMVGPQERLVIIHATPPEQGQPASLELLPVESSAAKNGAKDPDQAASYTMEPDPRSSHLALSGSTFGVLLKHFPKLLPKVLVQGTVFARMAPEQKTELVCELQKLQYCVGMCGDGANDCGALKAADVGISLSQAEASVVSPFTSSVASIECVPMVIREGRCSLDTSFSVFKYMALYSLTQFISVLILYTVNTNLGDVQFLVIDLVITTTVAVLMSRTGPALALGRARPPGALLSVPVLSSLLLQVALVAGVQLGGYFLTVAQPWFVPLNRTVPAPDNLPNYENTVVFSLSSFQYLILAVAMSKGAPFRRPLYTNGAAALGGVLLGGGLWGPVPVRVPWGHSLG
;
A
#
# COMPACT_ATOMS: atom_id res chain seq x y z
N MET A 1 45.82 -30.30 -9.92
CA MET A 1 47.07 -29.55 -9.68
C MET A 1 46.89 -28.12 -10.17
N SER A 2 46.52 -27.23 -9.27
CA SER A 2 46.99 -25.84 -9.23
C SER A 2 46.72 -25.36 -7.81
N ALA A 3 47.81 -25.24 -7.06
CA ALA A 3 47.82 -24.69 -5.72
C ALA A 3 47.84 -23.18 -5.84
N ASP A 4 47.08 -22.49 -4.99
CA ASP A 4 47.44 -21.16 -4.55
C ASP A 4 47.23 -21.05 -3.04
N SER A 5 48.34 -20.86 -2.37
CA SER A 5 48.54 -20.71 -0.94
C SER A 5 48.43 -19.25 -0.54
N SER A 6 47.57 -18.93 0.43
CA SER A 6 47.86 -17.87 1.40
C SER A 6 47.10 -18.13 2.72
N PRO A 7 47.83 -18.33 3.83
CA PRO A 7 47.28 -18.67 5.13
C PRO A 7 47.00 -17.38 5.90
N LEU A 8 45.74 -17.04 6.22
CA LEU A 8 45.39 -15.98 7.19
C LEU A 8 43.87 -15.93 7.45
N VAL A 9 43.22 -17.08 7.64
CA VAL A 9 41.96 -17.15 8.37
C VAL A 9 42.06 -18.38 9.26
N GLY A 10 42.41 -18.18 10.52
CA GLY A 10 42.30 -19.23 11.51
C GLY A 10 40.84 -19.70 11.52
N ASN A 11 40.63 -21.00 11.30
CA ASN A 11 39.39 -21.65 11.68
C ASN A 11 39.14 -21.32 13.15
N PRO A 12 38.02 -20.64 13.52
CA PRO A 12 37.71 -20.48 14.92
C PRO A 12 37.40 -21.86 15.51
N PRO A 13 37.94 -22.20 16.69
CA PRO A 13 37.64 -23.46 17.34
C PRO A 13 36.15 -23.56 17.66
N THR A 14 35.61 -24.77 17.55
CA THR A 14 34.31 -25.18 18.08
C THR A 14 34.18 -24.74 19.53
N GLY A 15 33.41 -23.69 19.79
CA GLY A 15 33.30 -23.10 21.13
C GLY A 15 32.66 -21.72 21.21
N TYR A 16 32.37 -21.05 20.09
CA TYR A 16 31.72 -19.73 20.08
C TYR A 16 30.35 -19.81 19.39
N GLY A 17 29.28 -19.59 20.15
CA GLY A 17 27.86 -19.81 19.79
C GLY A 17 27.41 -19.03 18.56
N THR A 18 27.69 -19.60 17.38
CA THR A 18 27.29 -19.07 16.08
C THR A 18 26.31 -20.06 15.48
N LEU A 19 25.03 -19.72 15.46
CA LEU A 19 23.99 -20.61 14.92
C LEU A 19 23.73 -20.21 13.46
N THR A 20 23.91 -21.15 12.55
CA THR A 20 23.65 -20.94 11.11
C THR A 20 22.30 -21.58 10.82
N ILE A 21 21.29 -20.77 10.55
CA ILE A 21 19.94 -21.24 10.23
C ILE A 21 19.85 -21.23 8.70
N GLU A 22 19.76 -22.41 8.11
CA GLU A 22 19.24 -22.54 6.74
C GLU A 22 17.73 -22.43 6.83
N THR A 23 17.16 -21.34 6.34
CA THR A 23 15.70 -21.19 6.27
C THR A 23 15.18 -22.13 5.19
N SER A 24 14.81 -23.35 5.56
CA SER A 24 13.89 -24.17 4.77
C SER A 24 12.46 -23.85 5.20
N ILE A 25 11.56 -23.79 4.22
CA ILE A 25 10.08 -23.66 4.23
C ILE A 25 9.64 -22.43 3.42
N ASP A 26 9.66 -22.59 2.10
CA ASP A 26 8.47 -22.50 1.24
C ASP A 26 8.85 -23.03 -0.17
N PRO A 27 8.23 -24.09 -0.72
CA PRO A 27 8.54 -24.57 -2.08
C PRO A 27 8.12 -23.57 -3.19
N LEU A 28 7.58 -22.41 -2.81
CA LEU A 28 7.08 -21.35 -3.68
C LEU A 28 7.85 -20.02 -3.57
N SER A 29 8.79 -19.85 -2.62
CA SER A 29 9.63 -18.64 -2.53
C SER A 29 11.05 -18.92 -3.02
N SER A 30 11.56 -18.13 -3.97
CA SER A 30 12.81 -18.40 -4.68
C SER A 30 14.10 -17.92 -3.97
N SER A 31 14.02 -17.37 -2.75
CA SER A 31 15.19 -16.78 -2.06
C SER A 31 15.58 -17.58 -0.81
N VAL A 32 16.46 -18.58 -0.96
CA VAL A 32 17.09 -19.23 0.20
C VAL A 32 18.24 -18.33 0.67
N SER A 33 17.97 -17.47 1.66
CA SER A 33 18.97 -16.65 2.35
C SER A 33 19.58 -17.44 3.51
N SER A 34 20.90 -17.45 3.68
CA SER A 34 21.52 -18.03 4.88
C SER A 34 21.65 -16.99 5.97
N VAL A 35 21.21 -17.32 7.19
CA VAL A 35 21.23 -16.43 8.35
C VAL A 35 22.20 -16.98 9.40
N ARG A 36 23.11 -16.14 9.88
CA ARG A 36 24.07 -16.47 10.94
C ARG A 36 23.87 -15.55 12.14
N LEU A 37 23.68 -16.14 13.31
CA LEU A 37 23.43 -15.43 14.57
C LEU A 37 24.65 -15.55 15.50
N SER A 38 25.17 -14.44 15.99
CA SER A 38 26.32 -14.38 16.92
C SER A 38 26.02 -13.58 18.18
N GLY A 39 26.40 -14.09 19.36
CA GLY A 39 26.17 -13.46 20.67
C GLY A 39 27.34 -12.63 21.19
N TYR A 40 27.03 -11.51 21.87
CA TYR A 40 28.00 -10.61 22.50
C TYR A 40 27.52 -10.12 23.88
N CYS A 41 28.46 -9.89 24.80
CA CYS A 41 28.23 -9.34 26.14
C CYS A 41 29.10 -8.11 26.45
N GLY A 42 28.64 -7.26 27.36
CA GLY A 42 29.35 -6.08 27.84
C GLY A 42 30.65 -6.40 28.56
N SER A 43 31.72 -5.67 28.23
CA SER A 43 32.97 -5.70 29.00
C SER A 43 33.27 -4.29 29.53
N PRO A 44 33.26 -4.07 30.85
CA PRO A 44 33.37 -2.72 31.43
C PRO A 44 34.66 -2.00 31.01
N TRP A 45 35.78 -2.74 30.91
CA TRP A 45 37.07 -2.19 30.45
C TRP A 45 37.05 -1.74 28.99
N ARG A 46 36.35 -2.47 28.12
CA ARG A 46 36.19 -2.10 26.70
C ARG A 46 35.26 -0.90 26.52
N VAL A 47 34.21 -0.80 27.34
CA VAL A 47 33.30 0.35 27.35
C VAL A 47 34.02 1.62 27.84
N ILE A 48 34.82 1.52 28.90
CA ILE A 48 35.65 2.64 29.38
C ILE A 48 36.66 3.07 28.31
N GLY A 49 37.39 2.12 27.72
CA GLY A 49 38.31 2.40 26.61
C GLY A 49 37.62 3.04 25.40
N TYR A 50 36.41 2.57 25.07
CA TYR A 50 35.57 3.17 24.03
C TYR A 50 35.24 4.64 24.33
N HIS A 51 34.81 4.97 25.55
CA HIS A 51 34.47 6.35 25.93
C HIS A 51 35.69 7.26 25.92
N ILE A 52 36.85 6.76 26.35
CA ILE A 52 38.13 7.47 26.27
C ILE A 52 38.49 7.76 24.81
N VAL A 53 38.40 6.78 23.90
CA VAL A 53 38.70 6.96 22.46
C VAL A 53 37.72 7.94 21.80
N VAL A 54 36.44 7.86 22.13
CA VAL A 54 35.42 8.79 21.62
C VAL A 54 35.68 10.21 22.11
N TRP A 55 36.04 10.38 23.37
CA TRP A 55 36.30 11.70 23.96
C TRP A 55 37.60 12.32 23.42
N MET A 56 38.67 11.53 23.35
CA MET A 56 39.97 11.95 22.77
C MET A 56 39.87 12.34 21.30
N MET A 57 38.97 11.70 20.54
CA MET A 57 38.75 11.97 19.12
C MET A 57 37.55 12.90 18.87
N ALA A 58 37.12 13.67 19.88
CA ALA A 58 36.03 14.65 19.80
C ALA A 58 34.74 14.10 19.14
N GLY A 59 34.42 12.83 19.34
CA GLY A 59 33.21 12.20 18.81
C GLY A 59 33.28 11.70 17.36
N ILE A 60 34.39 11.88 16.63
CA ILE A 60 34.57 11.37 15.25
C ILE A 60 34.29 9.85 15.12
N PRO A 61 34.70 8.99 16.08
CA PRO A 61 34.39 7.57 16.00
C PRO A 61 32.88 7.27 16.06
N LEU A 62 32.05 8.11 16.71
CA LEU A 62 30.60 7.92 16.75
C LEU A 62 29.96 8.02 15.35
N LEU A 63 30.48 8.90 14.48
CA LEU A 63 30.04 9.03 13.09
C LEU A 63 30.43 7.79 12.27
N LEU A 64 31.66 7.29 12.45
CA LEU A 64 32.13 6.05 11.82
C LEU A 64 31.33 4.83 12.26
N PHE A 65 30.98 4.72 13.55
CA PHE A 65 30.18 3.62 14.07
C PHE A 65 28.72 3.69 13.61
N ARG A 66 28.20 4.88 13.29
CA ARG A 66 26.89 5.03 12.65
C ARG A 66 26.86 4.47 11.22
N TRP A 67 27.98 4.59 10.47
CA TRP A 67 28.11 4.03 9.12
C TRP A 67 28.61 2.58 9.09
N LYS A 68 29.29 2.12 10.15
CA LYS A 68 29.80 0.75 10.33
C LYS A 68 29.57 0.26 11.77
N PRO A 69 28.33 -0.14 12.13
CA PRO A 69 27.95 -0.49 13.50
C PRO A 69 28.73 -1.68 14.09
N VAL A 70 29.21 -2.58 13.23
CA VAL A 70 30.03 -3.74 13.61
C VAL A 70 31.32 -3.35 14.32
N TRP A 71 31.93 -2.23 13.93
CA TRP A 71 33.16 -1.74 14.55
C TRP A 71 32.88 -1.25 15.97
N GLY A 72 31.76 -0.53 16.15
CA GLY A 72 31.31 -0.10 17.48
C GLY A 72 31.00 -1.29 18.40
N VAL A 73 30.37 -2.35 17.87
CA VAL A 73 30.10 -3.60 18.62
C VAL A 73 31.38 -4.33 19.00
N ARG A 74 32.31 -4.54 18.06
CA ARG A 74 33.58 -5.26 18.35
C ARG A 74 34.49 -4.50 19.31
N LEU A 75 34.46 -3.17 19.29
CA LEU A 75 35.22 -2.31 20.20
C LEU A 75 34.62 -2.29 21.61
N ARG A 76 33.28 -2.34 21.75
CA ARG A 76 32.60 -2.25 23.05
C ARG A 76 32.35 -3.60 23.73
N LEU A 77 32.12 -4.65 22.95
CA LEU A 77 31.56 -5.93 23.42
C LEU A 77 32.53 -7.09 23.18
N GLN A 78 32.35 -8.17 23.94
CA GLN A 78 33.10 -9.43 23.79
C GLN A 78 32.16 -10.53 23.25
N PRO A 79 32.62 -11.41 22.33
CA PRO A 79 31.82 -12.55 21.88
C PRO A 79 31.49 -13.49 23.05
N CYS A 80 30.26 -13.99 23.10
CA CYS A 80 29.80 -14.92 24.14
C CYS A 80 28.81 -15.94 23.59
N ASN A 81 28.46 -16.94 24.40
CA ASN A 81 27.39 -17.89 24.06
C ASN A 81 26.04 -17.16 23.95
N LEU A 82 25.15 -17.61 23.06
CA LEU A 82 23.80 -17.06 22.85
C LEU A 82 22.97 -17.06 24.14
N ALA A 83 23.16 -18.08 24.99
CA ALA A 83 22.56 -18.19 26.32
C ALA A 83 22.94 -17.04 27.28
N ARG A 84 24.03 -16.32 27.02
CA ARG A 84 24.50 -15.19 27.86
C ARG A 84 24.62 -13.87 27.07
N ALA A 85 24.17 -13.85 25.82
CA ALA A 85 24.26 -12.69 24.96
C ALA A 85 23.32 -11.57 25.42
N GLU A 86 23.87 -10.36 25.55
CA GLU A 86 23.13 -9.12 25.76
C GLU A 86 22.86 -8.42 24.43
N THR A 87 23.77 -8.58 23.47
CA THR A 87 23.64 -8.07 22.10
C THR A 87 23.82 -9.21 21.12
N LEU A 88 22.93 -9.30 20.13
CA LEU A 88 23.00 -10.25 19.03
C LEU A 88 23.41 -9.53 17.74
N VAL A 89 24.28 -10.17 16.97
CA VAL A 89 24.62 -9.77 15.60
C VAL A 89 24.04 -10.80 14.65
N ILE A 90 23.18 -10.33 13.74
CA ILE A 90 22.50 -11.14 12.73
C ILE A 90 23.16 -10.85 11.38
N GLU A 91 23.73 -11.87 10.75
CA GLU A 91 24.35 -11.80 9.43
C GLU A 91 23.44 -12.52 8.42
N ILE A 92 23.01 -11.84 7.36
CA ILE A 92 22.15 -12.40 6.32
C ILE A 92 22.91 -12.40 4.98
N ARG A 93 22.93 -13.53 4.28
CA ARG A 93 23.52 -13.66 2.94
C ARG A 93 22.44 -13.94 1.92
N ASP A 94 22.38 -13.10 0.89
CA ASP A 94 21.49 -13.28 -0.26
C ASP A 94 22.20 -14.08 -1.38
N LYS A 95 21.46 -14.85 -2.19
CA LYS A 95 22.07 -15.70 -3.23
C LYS A 95 22.68 -14.91 -4.40
N GLU A 96 22.13 -13.73 -4.69
CA GLU A 96 22.52 -12.89 -5.83
C GLU A 96 23.68 -11.93 -5.52
N ASP A 97 23.93 -11.64 -4.23
CA ASP A 97 24.91 -10.65 -3.77
C ASP A 97 25.94 -11.32 -2.83
N SER A 98 27.22 -11.35 -3.20
CA SER A 98 28.28 -12.04 -2.42
C SER A 98 28.59 -11.43 -1.04
N SER A 99 27.79 -10.47 -0.55
CA SER A 99 28.05 -9.69 0.66
C SER A 99 27.09 -10.04 1.81
N TRP A 100 27.64 -10.21 3.02
CA TRP A 100 26.84 -10.40 4.24
C TRP A 100 26.30 -9.05 4.74
N GLN A 101 24.99 -8.95 4.93
CA GLN A 101 24.36 -7.81 5.61
C GLN A 101 24.32 -8.07 7.13
N LEU A 102 24.74 -7.09 7.93
CA LEU A 102 24.82 -7.23 9.40
C LEU A 102 23.82 -6.32 10.11
N TYR A 103 23.11 -6.89 11.08
CA TYR A 103 22.17 -6.21 11.97
C TYR A 103 22.56 -6.43 13.43
N THR A 104 22.31 -5.44 14.29
CA THR A 104 22.59 -5.53 15.72
C THR A 104 21.29 -5.37 16.50
N VAL A 105 20.96 -6.33 17.37
CA VAL A 105 19.74 -6.32 18.18
C VAL A 105 20.10 -6.50 19.65
N GLN A 106 19.39 -5.82 20.55
CA GLN A 106 19.54 -6.01 22.00
C GLN A 106 18.64 -7.15 22.47
N VAL A 107 19.16 -8.02 23.33
CA VAL A 107 18.39 -9.07 24.01
C VAL A 107 17.76 -8.44 25.24
N GLN A 108 16.45 -8.61 25.38
CA GLN A 108 15.67 -8.15 26.52
C GLN A 108 15.41 -9.34 27.45
N THR A 109 15.38 -9.06 28.76
CA THR A 109 15.12 -10.04 29.80
C THR A 109 13.98 -9.54 30.68
N GLU A 110 12.92 -10.33 30.82
CA GLU A 110 11.76 -10.04 31.67
C GLU A 110 11.61 -11.14 32.74
N ALA A 111 11.29 -10.77 33.97
CA ALA A 111 11.03 -11.72 35.05
C ALA A 111 9.58 -12.25 34.99
N ILE A 112 9.39 -13.56 35.12
CA ILE A 112 8.08 -14.21 35.20
C ILE A 112 7.74 -14.41 36.69
N SER A 113 6.56 -13.98 37.14
CA SER A 113 6.14 -14.06 38.55
C SER A 113 5.85 -15.50 39.01
N GLU A 114 6.33 -15.88 40.20
CA GLU A 114 6.37 -17.25 40.75
C GLU A 114 5.04 -17.82 41.25
N GLY A 115 3.96 -17.04 41.36
CA GLY A 115 2.68 -17.52 41.90
C GLY A 115 1.86 -18.49 41.03
N SER A 116 2.44 -19.07 39.97
CA SER A 116 1.69 -19.48 38.78
C SER A 116 1.97 -20.90 38.27
N LEU A 117 2.28 -21.88 39.13
CA LEU A 117 2.41 -23.29 38.73
C LEU A 117 2.15 -24.26 39.90
N GLU A 118 0.90 -24.37 40.35
CA GLU A 118 0.41 -25.60 40.98
C GLU A 118 -0.59 -26.27 40.02
N LEU A 119 -0.20 -27.41 39.45
CA LEU A 119 -1.07 -28.25 38.62
C LEU A 119 -2.09 -28.99 39.53
N PRO A 120 -3.37 -29.11 39.15
CA PRO A 120 -4.32 -29.93 39.88
C PRO A 120 -3.94 -31.43 39.78
N PRO A 121 -4.14 -32.24 40.84
CA PRO A 121 -3.71 -33.63 40.87
C PRO A 121 -4.76 -34.52 40.19
N GLN A 122 -4.76 -34.60 38.86
CA GLN A 122 -5.41 -35.68 38.09
C GLN A 122 -5.12 -35.56 36.58
N ALA A 123 -3.94 -36.02 36.16
CA ALA A 123 -3.68 -36.48 34.78
C ALA A 123 -2.32 -37.19 34.76
N GLN A 124 -2.28 -38.42 35.28
CA GLN A 124 -1.26 -39.38 34.87
C GLN A 124 -1.78 -40.09 33.62
N VAL A 125 -0.86 -40.30 32.67
CA VAL A 125 -0.86 -41.23 31.52
C VAL A 125 -0.88 -40.58 30.12
N GLU A 126 0.23 -40.83 29.42
CA GLU A 126 0.51 -40.87 27.96
C GLU A 126 0.11 -39.67 27.07
N ASP A 127 1.03 -38.73 26.84
CA ASP A 127 1.72 -38.61 25.54
C ASP A 127 2.85 -37.56 25.58
N GLY A 128 3.98 -37.88 24.93
CA GLY A 128 5.26 -37.16 25.03
C GLY A 128 5.37 -35.87 24.24
N ARG A 129 4.46 -34.90 24.44
CA ARG A 129 4.55 -33.54 23.84
C ARG A 129 4.05 -32.46 24.81
N SER A 130 4.88 -32.09 25.77
CA SER A 130 4.73 -30.81 26.49
C SER A 130 6.09 -30.11 26.51
N GLN A 131 6.26 -29.16 25.57
CA GLN A 131 7.44 -28.30 25.51
C GLN A 131 7.33 -27.23 26.59
N VAL A 132 7.86 -27.51 27.77
CA VAL A 132 7.94 -26.53 28.86
C VAL A 132 9.08 -25.56 28.55
N ALA A 133 8.71 -24.33 28.16
CA ALA A 133 9.60 -23.22 27.90
C ALA A 133 9.97 -22.47 29.20
N VAL A 134 10.62 -23.13 30.17
CA VAL A 134 11.07 -22.43 31.38
C VAL A 134 12.35 -23.04 31.95
N GLY A 135 13.34 -22.19 32.21
CA GLY A 135 14.68 -22.58 32.66
C GLY A 135 14.71 -23.31 34.00
N ALA A 136 15.45 -24.41 34.03
CA ALA A 136 15.99 -25.01 35.23
C ALA A 136 17.50 -25.25 35.00
N VAL A 137 18.34 -24.65 35.85
CA VAL A 137 19.78 -24.93 35.87
C VAL A 137 19.99 -26.31 36.49
N PRO A 138 20.75 -27.25 35.89
CA PRO A 138 21.03 -28.53 36.51
C PRO A 138 22.05 -28.36 37.65
N GLU A 139 21.66 -28.79 38.85
CA GLU A 139 22.56 -28.82 40.01
C GLU A 139 23.39 -30.11 40.04
N ARG A 140 24.70 -29.95 40.28
CA ARG A 140 25.71 -30.89 40.82
C ARG A 140 26.67 -31.60 39.85
N ALA A 141 27.88 -31.03 39.76
CA ALA A 141 29.12 -31.74 40.07
C ALA A 141 30.26 -30.76 40.39
N TRP A 142 30.42 -30.38 41.67
CA TRP A 142 31.69 -30.45 42.42
C TRP A 142 31.50 -29.88 43.83
N LYS A 143 32.03 -30.59 44.82
CA LYS A 143 32.14 -30.18 46.23
C LYS A 143 33.39 -29.33 46.47
N ASP A 144 33.31 -28.55 47.55
CA ASP A 144 34.35 -27.81 48.29
C ASP A 144 34.87 -26.53 47.59
N THR A 145 34.84 -25.32 48.15
CA THR A 145 35.05 -24.90 49.54
C THR A 145 34.42 -23.50 49.77
N ALA A 146 33.94 -23.27 50.99
CA ALA A 146 33.36 -22.06 51.60
C ALA A 146 33.58 -20.68 50.93
N GLN A 147 32.47 -20.00 50.60
CA GLN A 147 32.23 -18.61 51.04
C GLN A 147 30.75 -18.19 50.92
N LEU A 148 30.25 -17.70 52.06
CA LEU A 148 28.96 -17.08 52.33
C LEU A 148 28.50 -16.02 51.31
N ARG A 149 27.27 -16.14 50.77
CA ARG A 149 26.07 -15.30 51.06
C ARG A 149 25.06 -15.27 49.90
N ARG A 150 23.78 -15.39 50.31
CA ARG A 150 22.50 -15.14 49.62
C ARG A 150 22.01 -16.24 48.66
N THR A 151 21.11 -17.05 49.22
CA THR A 151 19.91 -17.57 48.57
C THR A 151 19.21 -16.42 47.83
N GLU A 152 19.36 -16.36 46.50
CA GLU A 152 18.46 -15.61 45.63
C GLU A 152 17.54 -16.63 44.96
N GLU A 153 16.24 -16.47 45.21
CA GLU A 153 15.14 -17.17 44.53
C GLU A 153 15.40 -17.12 43.02
N ALA A 154 15.44 -18.28 42.36
CA ALA A 154 15.74 -18.38 40.94
C ALA A 154 14.53 -17.91 40.12
N GLN A 155 14.37 -16.59 40.05
CA GLN A 155 13.34 -15.92 39.26
C GLN A 155 13.44 -16.38 37.80
N ARG A 156 12.42 -17.08 37.31
CA ARG A 156 12.35 -17.58 35.93
C ARG A 156 12.32 -16.39 34.98
N THR A 157 13.37 -16.22 34.17
CA THR A 157 13.52 -15.06 33.28
C THR A 157 13.25 -15.45 31.82
N LEU A 158 12.37 -14.71 31.15
CA LEU A 158 12.14 -14.80 29.70
C LEU A 158 13.18 -13.94 28.98
N ARG A 159 13.97 -14.53 28.08
CA ARG A 159 14.91 -13.82 27.21
C ARG A 159 14.37 -13.78 25.79
N TYR A 160 14.27 -12.60 25.20
CA TYR A 160 13.75 -12.44 23.84
C TYR A 160 14.42 -11.27 23.11
N TYR A 161 14.28 -11.24 21.79
CA TYR A 161 14.62 -10.07 21.00
C TYR A 161 13.57 -9.83 19.91
N LEU A 162 13.49 -8.58 19.45
CA LEU A 162 12.63 -8.16 18.35
C LEU A 162 13.49 -7.86 17.13
N PHE A 163 13.23 -8.56 16.03
CA PHE A 163 13.89 -8.33 14.76
C PHE A 163 12.85 -8.23 13.63
N GLN A 164 12.85 -7.10 12.92
CA GLN A 164 11.88 -6.81 11.85
C GLN A 164 10.41 -6.98 12.26
N GLY A 165 10.05 -6.59 13.48
CA GLY A 165 8.69 -6.73 14.01
C GLY A 165 8.31 -8.16 14.43
N ARG A 166 9.21 -9.13 14.29
CA ARG A 166 9.03 -10.51 14.78
C ARG A 166 9.72 -10.70 16.13
N ARG A 167 9.06 -11.42 17.03
CA ARG A 167 9.58 -11.76 18.35
C ARG A 167 10.21 -13.15 18.34
N TYR A 168 11.43 -13.23 18.87
CA TYR A 168 12.18 -14.47 19.03
C TYR A 168 12.46 -14.70 20.51
N ILE A 169 12.08 -15.86 21.03
CA ILE A 169 12.25 -16.24 22.44
C ILE A 169 13.34 -17.31 22.59
N TRP A 170 14.06 -17.27 23.71
CA TRP A 170 15.06 -18.28 24.04
C TRP A 170 14.40 -19.57 24.52
N ILE A 171 14.70 -20.70 23.87
CA ILE A 171 14.25 -22.03 24.28
C ILE A 171 15.45 -22.82 24.81
N GLU A 172 15.48 -23.07 26.12
CA GLU A 172 16.61 -23.73 26.80
C GLU A 172 16.86 -25.15 26.28
N THR A 173 15.81 -25.91 25.97
CA THR A 173 15.91 -27.28 25.44
C THR A 173 16.55 -27.33 24.05
N GLN A 174 16.39 -26.27 23.25
CA GLN A 174 16.94 -26.17 21.91
C GLN A 174 18.25 -25.35 21.85
N GLN A 175 18.64 -24.71 22.96
CA GLN A 175 19.77 -23.77 23.04
C GLN A 175 19.75 -22.73 21.90
N ALA A 176 18.56 -22.28 21.51
CA ALA A 176 18.34 -21.43 20.35
C ALA A 176 17.23 -20.39 20.60
N PHE A 177 17.32 -19.29 19.87
CA PHE A 177 16.23 -18.33 19.78
C PHE A 177 15.26 -18.74 18.67
N CYS A 178 14.02 -19.04 19.04
CA CYS A 178 12.98 -19.51 18.12
C CYS A 178 11.90 -18.46 17.94
N GLN A 179 11.33 -18.39 16.73
CA GLN A 179 10.24 -17.46 16.43
C GLN A 179 8.99 -17.88 17.21
N VAL A 180 8.33 -16.92 17.87
CA VAL A 180 7.15 -17.19 18.71
C VAL A 180 6.01 -17.86 17.93
N SER A 181 5.83 -17.54 16.64
CA SER A 181 4.78 -18.14 15.80
C SER A 181 4.92 -19.65 15.59
N LEU A 182 6.10 -20.24 15.84
CA LEU A 182 6.30 -21.69 15.77
C LEU A 182 5.61 -22.44 16.92
N LEU A 183 5.27 -21.76 18.02
CA LEU A 183 4.57 -22.37 19.17
C LEU A 183 3.12 -22.75 18.84
N ASP A 184 2.52 -22.11 17.84
CA ASP A 184 1.10 -22.32 17.48
C ASP A 184 0.90 -23.24 16.27
N HIS A 185 1.97 -23.73 15.65
CA HIS A 185 1.88 -24.67 14.54
C HIS A 185 1.47 -26.06 15.02
N GLY A 186 0.36 -26.58 14.48
CA GLY A 186 -0.11 -27.95 14.70
C GLY A 186 -1.32 -28.10 15.64
N ARG A 187 -2.00 -27.02 16.04
CA ARG A 187 -3.26 -27.13 16.80
C ARG A 187 -4.38 -27.76 15.95
N THR A 188 -5.14 -28.65 16.55
CA THR A 188 -6.33 -29.26 15.93
C THR A 188 -7.59 -28.43 16.18
N CYS A 189 -8.65 -28.66 15.39
CA CYS A 189 -9.94 -27.99 15.59
C CYS A 189 -10.54 -28.31 16.98
N ASP A 190 -10.24 -29.49 17.54
CA ASP A 190 -10.63 -29.90 18.89
C ASP A 190 -9.89 -29.12 20.00
N ASP A 191 -8.62 -28.76 19.77
CA ASP A 191 -7.84 -27.94 20.71
C ASP A 191 -8.38 -26.50 20.76
N ILE A 192 -8.88 -26.00 19.63
CA ILE A 192 -9.53 -24.68 19.54
C ILE A 192 -10.90 -24.72 20.22
N HIS A 193 -11.68 -25.79 20.04
CA HIS A 193 -12.95 -25.98 20.77
C HIS A 193 -12.76 -26.01 22.29
N ARG A 194 -11.73 -26.69 22.77
CA ARG A 194 -11.39 -26.71 24.21
C ARG A 194 -11.03 -25.34 24.78
N SER A 195 -10.66 -24.38 23.94
CA SER A 195 -10.36 -23.01 24.35
C SER A 195 -11.62 -22.14 24.55
N CYS A 196 -12.82 -22.66 24.30
CA CYS A 196 -14.09 -21.93 24.51
C CYS A 196 -14.37 -21.55 25.96
N THR A 197 -13.80 -22.29 26.92
CA THR A 197 -13.96 -22.01 28.36
C THR A 197 -13.21 -20.75 28.82
N GLY A 198 -12.42 -20.13 27.94
CA GLY A 198 -11.66 -18.93 28.25
C GLY A 198 -10.33 -19.21 28.91
N LEU A 199 -9.40 -18.26 28.84
CA LEU A 199 -8.11 -18.33 29.52
C LEU A 199 -8.20 -17.76 30.94
N SER A 200 -7.55 -18.43 31.89
CA SER A 200 -7.34 -17.88 33.23
C SER A 200 -6.48 -16.62 33.17
N LEU A 201 -6.64 -15.70 34.13
CA LEU A 201 -5.84 -14.47 34.20
C LEU A 201 -4.33 -14.75 34.29
N GLN A 202 -3.96 -15.87 34.94
CA GLN A 202 -2.58 -16.32 35.05
C GLN A 202 -2.03 -16.78 33.70
N ASP A 203 -2.76 -17.65 32.99
CA ASP A 203 -2.36 -18.14 31.66
C ASP A 203 -2.28 -17.01 30.64
N GLN A 204 -3.24 -16.07 30.70
CA GLN A 204 -3.24 -14.88 29.85
C GLN A 204 -1.99 -14.02 30.10
N THR A 205 -1.62 -13.80 31.36
CA THR A 205 -0.43 -13.00 31.74
C THR A 205 0.85 -13.65 31.24
N VAL A 206 0.98 -14.98 31.37
CA VAL A 206 2.11 -15.74 30.85
C VAL A 206 2.20 -15.63 29.33
N ARG A 207 1.08 -15.83 28.62
CA ARG A 207 1.03 -15.68 27.15
C ARG A 207 1.31 -14.25 26.71
N LYS A 208 0.80 -13.24 27.40
CA LYS A 208 1.08 -11.82 27.11
C LYS A 208 2.57 -11.53 27.23
N THR A 209 3.23 -12.12 28.21
CA THR A 209 4.68 -12.03 28.39
C THR A 209 5.42 -12.68 27.21
N ILE A 210 4.95 -13.82 26.69
CA ILE A 210 5.56 -14.55 25.57
C ILE A 210 5.30 -13.87 24.21
N TYR A 211 4.05 -13.59 23.87
CA TYR A 211 3.62 -13.07 22.56
C TYR A 211 3.80 -11.55 22.45
N GLY A 212 3.60 -10.84 23.56
CA GLY A 212 3.59 -9.37 23.60
C GLY A 212 2.18 -8.81 23.43
N PRO A 213 2.02 -7.49 23.53
CA PRO A 213 0.72 -6.85 23.34
C PRO A 213 0.26 -6.93 21.88
N ASN A 214 -1.03 -7.10 21.66
CA ASN A 214 -1.68 -7.09 20.35
C ASN A 214 -1.83 -5.64 19.82
N MET A 215 -0.69 -4.99 19.51
CA MET A 215 -0.67 -3.63 18.98
C MET A 215 0.43 -3.44 17.93
N ILE A 216 0.06 -2.90 16.77
CA ILE A 216 1.01 -2.46 15.76
C ILE A 216 1.61 -1.11 16.19
N SER A 217 2.76 -1.15 16.84
CA SER A 217 3.45 0.07 17.29
C SER A 217 4.35 0.63 16.18
N VAL A 218 3.93 1.73 15.56
CA VAL A 218 4.79 2.51 14.65
C VAL A 218 5.73 3.39 15.49
N PRO A 219 7.06 3.17 15.48
CA PRO A 219 7.98 3.95 16.29
C PRO A 219 8.07 5.38 15.76
N VAL A 220 7.62 6.35 16.56
CA VAL A 220 7.79 7.78 16.25
C VAL A 220 9.12 8.25 16.82
N LYS A 221 10.05 8.60 15.94
CA LYS A 221 11.35 9.15 16.32
C LYS A 221 11.18 10.41 17.18
N SER A 222 12.06 10.59 18.16
CA SER A 222 12.06 11.80 18.99
C SER A 222 12.49 13.02 18.17
N TYR A 223 12.08 14.22 18.60
CA TYR A 223 12.54 15.47 17.98
C TYR A 223 14.08 15.56 17.92
N PHE A 224 14.76 15.06 18.96
CA PHE A 224 16.22 15.03 19.01
C PHE A 224 16.83 14.05 17.99
N GLN A 225 16.29 12.84 17.86
CA GLN A 225 16.76 11.87 16.87
C GLN A 225 16.55 12.40 15.44
N LEU A 226 15.39 13.01 15.16
CA LEU A 226 15.11 13.65 13.88
C LEU A 226 16.04 14.83 13.62
N LEU A 227 16.34 15.63 14.63
CA LEU A 227 17.30 16.74 14.52
C LEU A 227 18.69 16.24 14.14
N VAL A 228 19.17 15.17 14.77
CA VAL A 228 20.47 14.58 14.45
C VAL A 228 20.48 13.95 13.06
N ASP A 229 19.38 13.30 12.65
CA ASP A 229 19.24 12.75 11.29
C ASP A 229 19.26 13.86 10.23
N GLU A 230 18.51 14.94 10.47
CA GLU A 230 18.40 16.08 9.54
C GLU A 230 19.69 16.91 9.50
N ALA A 231 20.33 17.17 10.65
CA ALA A 231 21.58 17.93 10.72
C ALA A 231 22.75 17.24 10.01
N LEU A 232 22.72 15.90 9.89
CA LEU A 232 23.72 15.13 9.14
C LEU A 232 23.38 14.99 7.65
N ASN A 233 22.29 15.58 7.18
CA ASN A 233 22.01 15.69 5.76
C ASN A 233 23.15 16.51 5.10
N PRO A 234 23.71 16.05 3.95
CA PRO A 234 24.78 16.76 3.26
C PRO A 234 24.52 18.25 3.03
N TYR A 235 23.26 18.65 2.86
CA TYR A 235 22.87 20.04 2.72
C TYR A 235 23.14 20.90 3.96
N TYR A 236 22.68 20.47 5.14
CA TYR A 236 22.88 21.24 6.38
C TYR A 236 24.32 21.16 6.86
N GLY A 237 25.01 20.03 6.59
CA GLY A 237 26.46 19.94 6.76
C GLY A 237 27.20 20.98 5.92
N PHE A 238 26.78 21.18 4.66
CA PHE A 238 27.31 22.22 3.79
C PHE A 238 26.99 23.65 4.28
N GLN A 239 25.79 23.90 4.82
CA GLN A 239 25.42 25.21 5.38
C GLN A 239 26.24 25.55 6.63
N ALA A 240 26.42 24.61 7.55
CA ALA A 240 27.27 24.81 8.73
C ALA A 240 28.72 25.10 8.35
N PHE A 241 29.23 24.38 7.35
CA PHE A 241 30.52 24.63 6.75
C PHE A 241 30.61 26.03 6.12
N SER A 242 29.57 26.48 5.42
CA SER A 242 29.50 27.82 4.82
C SER A 242 29.53 28.91 5.89
N ILE A 243 28.74 28.77 6.97
CA ILE A 243 28.72 29.73 8.09
C ILE A 243 30.13 29.89 8.68
N ALA A 244 30.88 28.80 8.85
CA ALA A 244 32.24 28.85 9.37
C ALA A 244 33.21 29.64 8.48
N LEU A 245 33.08 29.52 7.15
CA LEU A 245 33.87 30.32 6.20
C LEU A 245 33.52 31.80 6.26
N TRP A 246 32.23 32.15 6.21
CA TRP A 246 31.79 33.55 6.25
C TRP A 246 32.17 34.25 7.57
N LEU A 247 32.19 33.51 8.69
CA LEU A 247 32.71 34.02 9.96
C LEU A 247 34.23 34.24 9.94
N ALA A 248 34.98 33.39 9.24
CA ALA A 248 36.42 33.54 9.09
C ALA A 248 36.80 34.75 8.23
N ASP A 249 35.96 35.12 7.26
CA ASP A 249 36.13 36.30 6.39
C ASP A 249 35.47 37.58 6.94
N HIS A 250 35.12 37.62 8.23
CA HIS A 250 34.54 38.78 8.93
C HIS A 250 33.12 39.22 8.47
N TYR A 251 32.38 38.38 7.72
CA TYR A 251 30.99 38.64 7.31
C TYR A 251 29.96 38.16 8.36
N TYR A 252 30.00 38.76 9.56
CA TYR A 252 29.23 38.29 10.73
C TYR A 252 27.70 38.35 10.53
N TRP A 253 27.18 39.42 9.94
CA TRP A 253 25.73 39.62 9.77
C TRP A 253 25.13 38.65 8.75
N TYR A 254 25.87 38.39 7.68
CA TYR A 254 25.44 37.44 6.64
C TYR A 254 25.47 36.00 7.17
N ALA A 255 26.54 35.60 7.86
CA ALA A 255 26.63 34.30 8.53
C ALA A 255 25.49 34.07 9.53
N LEU A 256 25.12 35.09 10.32
CA LEU A 256 23.99 35.04 11.24
C LEU A 256 22.65 34.82 10.52
N CYS A 257 22.44 35.46 9.38
CA CYS A 257 21.20 35.28 8.60
C CYS A 257 21.09 33.87 8.01
N ILE A 258 22.17 33.33 7.46
CA ILE A 258 22.21 31.94 6.97
C ILE A 258 21.87 30.98 8.12
N PHE A 259 22.45 31.19 9.30
CA PHE A 259 22.13 30.40 10.48
C PHE A 259 20.64 30.44 10.83
N LEU A 260 20.02 31.62 10.88
CA LEU A 260 18.60 31.77 11.21
C LEU A 260 17.68 31.08 10.18
N ILE A 261 17.94 31.25 8.88
CA ILE A 261 17.15 30.61 7.81
C ILE A 261 17.28 29.09 7.88
N SER A 262 18.51 28.60 8.09
CA SER A 262 18.81 27.17 8.21
C SER A 262 18.10 26.58 9.43
N ALA A 263 18.12 27.28 10.58
CA ALA A 263 17.43 26.86 11.79
C ALA A 263 15.91 26.76 11.58
N VAL A 264 15.28 27.78 10.98
CA VAL A 264 13.84 27.76 10.64
C VAL A 264 13.51 26.61 9.69
N SER A 265 14.34 26.38 8.67
CA SER A 265 14.17 25.28 7.71
C SER A 265 14.22 23.90 8.40
N ILE A 266 15.23 23.67 9.24
CA ILE A 266 15.38 22.43 10.02
C ILE A 266 14.17 22.23 10.94
N CYS A 267 13.77 23.26 11.69
CA CYS A 267 12.61 23.18 12.59
C CYS A 267 11.32 22.82 11.83
N LEU A 268 11.06 23.46 10.68
CA LEU A 268 9.90 23.16 9.85
C LEU A 268 9.98 21.74 9.25
N SER A 269 11.16 21.28 8.83
CA SER A 269 11.39 19.92 8.31
C SER A 269 11.11 18.86 9.37
N ILE A 270 11.62 19.05 10.58
CA ILE A 270 11.42 18.14 11.71
C ILE A 270 9.95 18.12 12.14
N TYR A 271 9.32 19.29 12.29
CA TYR A 271 7.90 19.38 12.64
C TYR A 271 7.03 18.62 11.64
N LYS A 272 7.27 18.82 10.33
CA LYS A 272 6.54 18.13 9.25
C LYS A 272 6.77 16.62 9.31
N THR A 273 8.02 16.18 9.39
CA THR A 273 8.39 14.76 9.42
C THR A 273 7.74 14.07 10.63
N ARG A 274 7.79 14.68 11.81
CA ARG A 274 7.16 14.12 13.01
C ARG A 274 5.63 14.13 12.91
N LYS A 275 5.02 15.23 12.47
CA LYS A 275 3.55 15.31 12.30
C LYS A 275 3.05 14.25 11.33
N GLN A 276 3.79 13.99 10.26
CA GLN A 276 3.52 12.92 9.32
C GLN A 276 3.65 11.53 9.98
N SER A 277 4.72 11.27 10.74
CA SER A 277 4.88 10.02 11.50
C SER A 277 3.80 9.81 12.56
N GLN A 278 3.34 10.88 13.23
CA GLN A 278 2.25 10.84 14.20
C GLN A 278 0.92 10.54 13.52
N THR A 279 0.59 11.24 12.44
CA THR A 279 -0.64 10.99 11.67
C THR A 279 -0.67 9.54 11.20
N LEU A 280 0.45 9.00 10.71
CA LEU A 280 0.54 7.58 10.33
C LEU A 280 0.35 6.64 11.52
N ARG A 281 0.95 6.94 12.69
CA ARG A 281 0.76 6.15 13.91
C ARG A 281 -0.70 6.16 14.37
N ASP A 282 -1.35 7.32 14.35
CA ASP A 282 -2.73 7.49 14.78
C ASP A 282 -3.71 6.80 13.80
N MET A 283 -3.38 6.78 12.50
CA MET A 283 -4.13 6.02 11.49
C MET A 283 -4.00 4.49 11.62
N VAL A 284 -2.88 3.98 12.18
CA VAL A 284 -2.61 2.53 12.31
C VAL A 284 -3.03 1.97 13.67
N LYS A 285 -3.18 2.82 14.69
CA LYS A 285 -3.54 2.38 16.06
C LYS A 285 -5.04 2.09 16.15
N LEU A 286 -5.43 0.85 15.87
CA LEU A 286 -6.76 0.33 16.20
C LEU A 286 -6.76 -0.12 17.67
N SER A 287 -7.41 0.65 18.57
CA SER A 287 -7.63 0.24 19.97
C SER A 287 -9.12 0.23 20.26
N VAL A 288 -9.67 -0.95 20.52
CA VAL A 288 -11.10 -1.18 20.73
C VAL A 288 -11.26 -2.02 22.00
N ARG A 289 -12.30 -1.77 22.79
CA ARG A 289 -12.64 -2.63 23.93
C ARG A 289 -13.37 -3.87 23.44
N VAL A 290 -12.93 -5.03 23.89
CA VAL A 290 -13.51 -6.32 23.55
C VAL A 290 -13.91 -7.07 24.81
N CYS A 291 -14.96 -7.87 24.71
CA CYS A 291 -15.42 -8.71 25.80
C CYS A 291 -14.74 -10.09 25.67
N VAL A 292 -14.09 -10.56 26.74
CA VAL A 292 -13.47 -11.89 26.81
C VAL A 292 -14.21 -12.75 27.84
N CYS A 293 -14.35 -14.03 27.53
CA CYS A 293 -14.90 -15.04 28.44
C CYS A 293 -13.77 -15.63 29.30
N ARG A 294 -14.01 -15.78 30.61
CA ARG A 294 -13.09 -16.37 31.59
C ARG A 294 -13.56 -17.76 32.07
N PRO A 295 -12.66 -18.58 32.64
CA PRO A 295 -13.02 -19.87 33.22
C PRO A 295 -14.14 -19.71 34.26
N GLY A 296 -15.30 -20.32 33.99
CA GLY A 296 -16.52 -20.16 34.80
C GLY A 296 -17.65 -19.38 34.11
N GLY A 297 -17.41 -18.81 32.92
CA GLY A 297 -18.42 -18.11 32.13
C GLY A 297 -18.59 -16.63 32.46
N GLU A 298 -17.67 -16.05 33.25
CA GLU A 298 -17.67 -14.61 33.55
C GLU A 298 -17.15 -13.80 32.35
N GLU A 299 -17.78 -12.66 32.10
CA GLU A 299 -17.44 -11.74 31.02
C GLU A 299 -16.61 -10.56 31.54
N GLU A 300 -15.48 -10.29 30.89
CA GLU A 300 -14.59 -9.19 31.23
C GLU A 300 -14.33 -8.31 30.01
N TRP A 301 -14.43 -6.99 30.18
CA TRP A 301 -14.09 -6.02 29.14
C TRP A 301 -12.62 -5.64 29.20
N VAL A 302 -11.89 -5.97 28.14
CA VAL A 302 -10.44 -5.80 28.04
C VAL A 302 -10.09 -4.95 26.80
N ASP A 303 -8.98 -4.22 26.85
CA ASP A 303 -8.48 -3.50 25.67
C ASP A 303 -7.91 -4.48 24.63
N SER A 304 -8.14 -4.22 23.35
CA SER A 304 -7.68 -5.10 22.26
C SER A 304 -6.18 -5.34 22.24
N SER A 305 -5.38 -4.45 22.84
CA SER A 305 -3.93 -4.62 22.98
C SER A 305 -3.50 -5.69 24.00
N GLU A 306 -4.42 -6.16 24.84
CA GLU A 306 -4.12 -7.18 25.86
C GLU A 306 -4.49 -8.59 25.41
N LEU A 307 -5.12 -8.73 24.25
CA LEU A 307 -5.49 -10.03 23.67
C LEU A 307 -4.29 -10.90 23.37
N VAL A 308 -4.41 -12.18 23.68
CA VAL A 308 -3.39 -13.20 23.39
C VAL A 308 -4.00 -14.39 22.66
N PRO A 309 -3.21 -15.16 21.89
CA PRO A 309 -3.68 -16.38 21.26
C PRO A 309 -4.33 -17.34 22.26
N GLY A 310 -5.57 -17.76 21.98
CA GLY A 310 -6.38 -18.61 22.86
C GLY A 310 -7.39 -17.88 23.74
N ASP A 311 -7.37 -16.54 23.83
CA ASP A 311 -8.47 -15.80 24.47
C ASP A 311 -9.78 -16.05 23.72
N CYS A 312 -10.86 -16.26 24.48
CA CYS A 312 -12.20 -16.50 23.95
C CYS A 312 -12.98 -15.18 23.94
N LEU A 313 -13.23 -14.64 22.76
CA LEU A 313 -13.93 -13.38 22.54
C LEU A 313 -15.44 -13.61 22.51
N VAL A 314 -16.20 -12.79 23.25
CA VAL A 314 -17.66 -12.67 23.11
C VAL A 314 -17.95 -11.58 22.10
N LEU A 315 -18.52 -11.94 20.95
CA LEU A 315 -18.81 -10.98 19.88
C LEU A 315 -20.07 -10.15 20.22
N PRO A 316 -20.01 -8.81 20.14
CA PRO A 316 -21.16 -7.96 20.42
C PRO A 316 -22.28 -8.17 19.38
N GLN A 317 -23.53 -8.24 19.84
CA GLN A 317 -24.69 -8.44 18.95
C GLN A 317 -24.90 -7.28 17.98
N GLU A 318 -24.57 -6.05 18.39
CA GLU A 318 -24.66 -4.82 17.56
C GLU A 318 -23.47 -4.62 16.61
N GLY A 319 -22.53 -5.57 16.56
CA GLY A 319 -21.37 -5.52 15.68
C GLY A 319 -20.20 -4.67 16.22
N GLY A 320 -19.08 -4.72 15.51
CA GLY A 320 -17.83 -4.05 15.89
C GLY A 320 -16.64 -4.51 15.05
N PRO A 321 -15.56 -3.71 14.96
CA PRO A 321 -14.35 -4.10 14.23
C PRO A 321 -13.63 -5.25 14.92
N MET A 322 -13.12 -6.20 14.14
CA MET A 322 -12.31 -7.31 14.65
C MET A 322 -10.86 -6.88 14.87
N PRO A 323 -10.32 -6.92 16.10
CA PRO A 323 -8.98 -6.40 16.40
C PRO A 323 -7.83 -7.39 16.18
N CYS A 324 -8.12 -8.64 15.87
CA CYS A 324 -7.14 -9.70 15.62
C CYS A 324 -7.77 -10.78 14.73
N ASP A 325 -7.00 -11.75 14.25
CA ASP A 325 -7.59 -12.92 13.59
C ASP A 325 -8.17 -13.86 14.67
N ALA A 326 -9.35 -14.44 14.46
CA ALA A 326 -9.94 -15.41 15.38
C ALA A 326 -10.77 -16.50 14.67
N ALA A 327 -10.80 -17.72 15.21
CA ALA A 327 -11.67 -18.81 14.77
C ALA A 327 -13.01 -18.75 15.49
N LEU A 328 -14.13 -18.71 14.77
CA LEU A 328 -15.49 -18.76 15.30
C LEU A 328 -15.82 -20.18 15.75
N VAL A 329 -16.19 -20.36 17.02
CA VAL A 329 -16.40 -21.69 17.61
C VAL A 329 -17.85 -21.95 17.99
N ALA A 330 -18.63 -20.91 18.30
CA ALA A 330 -20.06 -21.05 18.56
C ALA A 330 -20.84 -19.89 17.95
N GLY A 331 -21.99 -20.19 17.33
CA GLY A 331 -22.88 -19.23 16.70
C GLY A 331 -22.54 -18.89 15.24
N GLU A 332 -23.21 -17.86 14.73
CA GLU A 332 -23.02 -17.32 13.39
C GLU A 332 -22.80 -15.81 13.48
N CYS A 333 -21.98 -15.24 12.59
CA CYS A 333 -21.85 -13.80 12.49
C CYS A 333 -21.75 -13.34 11.03
N VAL A 334 -22.27 -12.14 10.76
CA VAL A 334 -22.20 -11.48 9.46
C VAL A 334 -21.09 -10.45 9.54
N VAL A 335 -20.12 -10.56 8.63
CA VAL A 335 -18.88 -9.78 8.66
C VAL A 335 -18.68 -9.09 7.32
N ASN A 336 -18.42 -7.80 7.34
CA ASN A 336 -17.93 -7.08 6.19
C ASN A 336 -16.42 -7.29 6.04
N GLU A 337 -16.03 -8.07 5.02
CA GLU A 337 -14.64 -8.35 4.66
C GLU A 337 -14.11 -7.46 3.53
N SER A 338 -14.74 -6.32 3.23
CA SER A 338 -14.30 -5.42 2.16
C SER A 338 -12.85 -4.95 2.33
N SER A 339 -12.38 -4.86 3.57
CA SER A 339 -10.99 -4.58 3.97
C SER A 339 -9.99 -5.72 3.70
N LEU A 340 -10.45 -6.92 3.36
CA LEU A 340 -9.57 -8.06 3.07
C LEU A 340 -9.74 -8.55 1.63
N THR A 341 -10.97 -8.59 1.12
CA THR A 341 -11.29 -9.16 -0.20
C THR A 341 -11.47 -8.10 -1.29
N GLY A 342 -11.78 -6.85 -0.90
CA GLY A 342 -12.21 -5.81 -1.82
C GLY A 342 -13.66 -6.00 -2.32
N GLU A 343 -14.39 -6.97 -1.79
CA GLU A 343 -15.82 -7.14 -2.07
C GLU A 343 -16.63 -6.43 -0.97
N SER A 344 -17.51 -5.49 -1.33
CA SER A 344 -18.33 -4.68 -0.39
C SER A 344 -19.42 -5.47 0.33
N VAL A 345 -19.39 -6.79 0.20
CA VAL A 345 -20.48 -7.71 0.53
C VAL A 345 -20.26 -8.32 1.90
N PRO A 346 -21.24 -8.21 2.80
CA PRO A 346 -21.15 -8.89 4.08
C PRO A 346 -21.24 -10.42 3.91
N VAL A 347 -20.27 -11.12 4.49
CA VAL A 347 -20.12 -12.58 4.42
C VAL A 347 -20.59 -13.20 5.73
N LEU A 348 -21.42 -14.24 5.63
CA LEU A 348 -21.83 -15.04 6.79
C LEU A 348 -20.71 -16.03 7.18
N LYS A 349 -20.35 -16.04 8.47
CA LYS A 349 -19.38 -16.91 9.11
C LYS A 349 -20.08 -17.88 10.04
N THR A 350 -19.67 -19.14 10.00
CA THR A 350 -20.27 -20.22 10.79
C THR A 350 -19.25 -20.85 11.73
N ALA A 351 -19.69 -21.41 12.85
CA ALA A 351 -18.84 -22.13 13.80
C ALA A 351 -17.96 -23.21 13.13
N LEU A 352 -16.75 -23.39 13.65
CA LEU A 352 -15.79 -24.41 13.23
C LEU A 352 -16.38 -25.82 13.44
N PRO A 353 -16.21 -26.78 12.52
CA PRO A 353 -16.67 -28.16 12.73
C PRO A 353 -15.80 -28.88 13.77
N GLU A 354 -16.42 -29.78 14.56
CA GLU A 354 -15.73 -30.65 15.51
C GLU A 354 -14.94 -31.77 14.80
N GLY A 355 -13.71 -32.06 15.24
CA GLY A 355 -12.89 -33.15 14.71
C GLY A 355 -11.37 -32.93 14.81
N PRO A 356 -10.57 -34.02 14.70
CA PRO A 356 -9.11 -34.01 14.91
C PRO A 356 -8.32 -33.49 13.69
N VAL A 357 -8.88 -32.54 12.93
CA VAL A 357 -8.26 -31.97 11.73
C VAL A 357 -7.36 -30.79 12.12
N PRO A 358 -6.14 -30.66 11.58
CA PRO A 358 -5.29 -29.51 11.84
C PRO A 358 -5.94 -28.21 11.33
N TYR A 359 -6.01 -27.20 12.19
CA TYR A 359 -6.59 -25.91 11.83
C TYR A 359 -5.59 -25.08 11.01
N PHE A 360 -6.04 -24.61 9.86
CA PHE A 360 -5.33 -23.62 9.05
C PHE A 360 -6.30 -22.50 8.66
N PRO A 361 -5.98 -21.21 8.91
CA PRO A 361 -6.85 -20.07 8.60
C PRO A 361 -7.30 -20.03 7.13
N GLU A 362 -6.41 -20.38 6.19
CA GLU A 362 -6.69 -20.36 4.76
C GLU A 362 -7.68 -21.45 4.31
N THR A 363 -7.54 -22.67 4.84
CA THR A 363 -8.46 -23.77 4.50
C THR A 363 -9.79 -23.66 5.24
N HIS A 364 -9.81 -23.05 6.42
CA HIS A 364 -10.99 -22.83 7.27
C HIS A 364 -11.49 -21.38 7.25
N ARG A 365 -11.36 -20.70 6.11
CA ARG A 365 -11.72 -19.28 5.94
C ARG A 365 -13.17 -18.95 6.32
N ARG A 366 -14.11 -19.88 6.19
CA ARG A 366 -15.53 -19.72 6.58
C ARG A 366 -15.75 -19.64 8.09
N HIS A 367 -14.81 -20.20 8.84
CA HIS A 367 -14.82 -20.28 10.29
C HIS A 367 -13.82 -19.30 10.92
N THR A 368 -13.12 -18.50 10.10
CA THR A 368 -12.10 -17.55 10.55
C THR A 368 -12.57 -16.13 10.28
N LEU A 369 -12.45 -15.30 11.32
CA LEU A 369 -12.62 -13.86 11.35
C LEU A 369 -11.24 -13.22 11.26
N PHE A 370 -11.06 -12.23 10.39
CA PHE A 370 -9.75 -11.60 10.19
C PHE A 370 -9.69 -10.22 10.84
N CYS A 371 -8.51 -9.85 11.32
CA CYS A 371 -8.21 -8.52 11.83
C CYS A 371 -8.53 -7.45 10.78
N GLY A 372 -9.19 -6.36 11.18
CA GLY A 372 -9.60 -5.27 10.28
C GLY A 372 -10.93 -5.50 9.56
N THR A 373 -11.58 -6.66 9.73
CA THR A 373 -12.95 -6.88 9.23
C THR A 373 -13.99 -6.31 10.20
N LEU A 374 -15.15 -5.88 9.70
CA LEU A 374 -16.21 -5.29 10.54
C LEU A 374 -17.34 -6.29 10.76
N ILE A 375 -17.55 -6.74 11.99
CA ILE A 375 -18.72 -7.54 12.34
C ILE A 375 -19.94 -6.63 12.29
N LEU A 376 -20.96 -7.00 11.53
CA LEU A 376 -22.21 -6.27 11.43
C LEU A 376 -23.26 -6.81 12.41
N GLN A 377 -23.29 -8.14 12.62
CA GLN A 377 -24.24 -8.80 13.51
C GLN A 377 -23.73 -10.19 13.94
N ALA A 378 -24.07 -10.62 15.15
CA ALA A 378 -23.81 -11.97 15.66
C ALA A 378 -25.10 -12.60 16.21
N ARG A 379 -25.39 -13.88 15.88
CA ARG A 379 -26.57 -14.65 16.35
C ARG A 379 -26.12 -15.99 16.98
N ALA A 380 -26.64 -16.32 18.16
CA ALA A 380 -26.39 -17.59 18.85
C ALA A 380 -27.57 -18.56 18.68
N PHE A 381 -27.31 -19.83 18.37
CA PHE A 381 -28.35 -20.88 18.21
C PHE A 381 -28.43 -21.85 19.40
N VAL A 382 -27.35 -22.01 20.16
CA VAL A 382 -27.27 -22.88 21.36
C VAL A 382 -26.46 -22.14 22.43
N GLY A 383 -27.15 -21.66 23.47
CA GLY A 383 -26.57 -20.79 24.52
C GLY A 383 -26.69 -19.28 24.23
N PRO A 384 -26.35 -18.40 25.19
CA PRO A 384 -26.60 -16.96 25.07
C PRO A 384 -25.58 -16.16 24.23
N HIS A 385 -24.42 -16.72 23.83
CA HIS A 385 -23.28 -15.94 23.29
C HIS A 385 -22.63 -16.57 22.03
N VAL A 386 -22.02 -15.72 21.18
CA VAL A 386 -21.22 -16.10 20.00
C VAL A 386 -19.73 -15.96 20.36
N LEU A 387 -18.95 -17.04 20.22
CA LEU A 387 -17.58 -17.15 20.75
C LEU A 387 -16.52 -17.33 19.64
N ALA A 388 -15.39 -16.62 19.72
CA ALA A 388 -14.27 -16.73 18.77
C ALA A 388 -12.87 -16.73 19.44
N VAL A 389 -11.87 -17.41 18.86
CA VAL A 389 -10.53 -17.66 19.47
C VAL A 389 -9.35 -17.15 18.61
N VAL A 390 -8.44 -16.34 19.17
CA VAL A 390 -7.38 -15.57 18.43
C VAL A 390 -6.25 -16.40 17.76
N THR A 391 -5.77 -16.06 16.54
CA THR A 391 -4.86 -16.90 15.70
C THR A 391 -3.50 -16.32 15.18
N GLN A 392 -3.30 -15.15 14.53
CA GLN A 392 -1.96 -14.63 14.06
C GLN A 392 -1.82 -13.07 13.86
N THR A 393 -0.57 -12.54 13.68
CA THR A 393 -0.24 -11.14 13.25
C THR A 393 1.09 -11.06 12.43
N ALA A 394 1.17 -10.33 11.29
CA ALA A 394 2.42 -10.18 10.50
C ALA A 394 2.56 -8.89 9.64
N LEU A 395 3.80 -8.44 9.37
CA LEU A 395 4.13 -7.46 8.30
C LEU A 395 5.58 -7.64 7.75
N LEU A 396 5.76 -7.57 6.43
CA LEU A 396 7.04 -7.65 5.70
C LEU A 396 7.07 -6.66 4.52
N GLY A 397 8.23 -6.07 4.21
CA GLY A 397 8.43 -5.29 2.97
C GLY A 397 9.34 -4.06 3.11
N THR A 398 10.64 -4.24 3.36
CA THR A 398 11.62 -3.12 3.32
C THR A 398 13.06 -3.58 3.06
N ILE A 399 13.28 -4.44 2.06
CA ILE A 399 14.64 -4.87 1.67
C ILE A 399 14.74 -4.78 0.13
N TYR A 400 15.09 -3.60 -0.38
CA TYR A 400 15.55 -3.44 -1.78
C TYR A 400 16.37 -2.16 -2.02
N SER A 401 16.32 -1.16 -1.13
CA SER A 401 16.71 0.20 -1.52
C SER A 401 18.18 0.63 -1.27
N ILE A 402 19.10 -0.23 -0.79
CA ILE A 402 20.40 0.25 -0.26
C ILE A 402 21.62 -0.24 -1.07
N PHE A 403 21.43 -0.68 -2.32
CA PHE A 403 22.53 -1.18 -3.15
C PHE A 403 23.37 -0.11 -3.89
N ILE A 404 22.95 1.16 -4.03
CA ILE A 404 23.49 2.04 -5.10
C ILE A 404 24.53 3.11 -4.70
N LEU A 405 25.02 3.22 -3.46
CA LEU A 405 25.77 4.44 -3.04
C LEU A 405 27.19 4.21 -2.51
N HIS A 406 27.96 3.28 -3.10
CA HIS A 406 29.33 2.96 -2.66
C HIS A 406 30.45 3.22 -3.70
N ARG A 407 30.62 4.42 -4.28
CA ARG A 407 31.79 4.62 -5.19
C ARG A 407 32.45 6.03 -5.20
N ASN A 408 33.65 6.08 -4.58
CA ASN A 408 34.88 6.88 -4.89
C ASN A 408 35.28 8.15 -4.06
N ARG A 409 36.60 8.25 -3.75
CA ARG A 409 37.34 9.22 -2.89
C ARG A 409 38.52 9.90 -3.64
N VAL A 410 38.99 11.13 -3.32
CA VAL A 410 40.31 11.56 -2.67
C VAL A 410 40.57 13.12 -2.87
N PRO A 411 41.38 13.87 -2.04
CA PRO A 411 41.23 15.32 -1.69
C PRO A 411 42.31 16.39 -2.12
N LEU A 412 42.13 17.70 -1.77
CA LEU A 412 42.85 18.95 -2.20
C LEU A 412 42.97 20.11 -1.12
N ASN A 413 43.62 19.96 0.04
CA ASN A 413 43.39 20.83 1.22
C ASN A 413 43.58 22.38 1.14
N GLU A 414 44.43 22.95 0.29
CA GLU A 414 44.64 24.44 0.25
C GLU A 414 44.04 25.16 -0.97
N ILE A 415 43.81 24.43 -2.07
CA ILE A 415 42.92 24.89 -3.14
C ILE A 415 41.48 24.92 -2.63
N VAL A 416 41.19 24.04 -1.68
CA VAL A 416 39.91 23.88 -1.01
C VAL A 416 39.47 25.21 -0.39
N ILE A 417 40.17 25.90 0.52
CA ILE A 417 39.55 27.05 1.24
C ILE A 417 39.08 28.22 0.34
N ARG A 418 39.86 28.63 -0.68
CA ARG A 418 39.44 29.70 -1.62
C ARG A 418 38.48 29.23 -2.73
N ALA A 419 38.54 27.95 -3.13
CA ALA A 419 37.52 27.36 -3.98
C ALA A 419 36.21 27.10 -3.21
N LEU A 420 36.30 26.82 -1.91
CA LEU A 420 35.18 26.51 -1.04
C LEU A 420 34.30 27.75 -0.82
N ASP A 421 34.88 28.94 -0.65
CA ASP A 421 34.13 30.21 -0.58
C ASP A 421 33.30 30.44 -1.86
N LEU A 422 33.93 30.33 -3.02
CA LEU A 422 33.28 30.36 -4.33
C LEU A 422 32.21 29.26 -4.50
N VAL A 423 32.43 28.06 -3.95
CA VAL A 423 31.43 26.97 -3.94
C VAL A 423 30.25 27.30 -3.02
N THR A 424 30.44 28.02 -1.91
CA THR A 424 29.35 28.46 -1.04
C THR A 424 28.42 29.47 -1.71
N VAL A 425 28.96 30.36 -2.55
CA VAL A 425 28.18 31.29 -3.36
C VAL A 425 27.33 30.55 -4.43
N VAL A 426 27.78 29.39 -4.91
CA VAL A 426 27.09 28.62 -5.96
C VAL A 426 25.88 27.84 -5.46
N VAL A 427 25.78 27.54 -4.15
CA VAL A 427 24.69 26.73 -3.58
C VAL A 427 23.75 27.61 -2.75
N PRO A 428 22.53 27.93 -3.26
CA PRO A 428 21.63 28.84 -2.56
C PRO A 428 21.13 28.26 -1.23
N PRO A 429 21.18 29.04 -0.12
CA PRO A 429 20.68 28.62 1.19
C PRO A 429 19.14 28.49 1.21
N ALA A 430 18.44 29.00 0.21
CA ALA A 430 16.98 28.89 0.09
C ALA A 430 16.51 27.70 -0.78
N LEU A 431 17.41 26.94 -1.41
CA LEU A 431 17.04 25.97 -2.45
C LEU A 431 16.07 24.85 -1.95
N PRO A 432 16.31 24.15 -0.82
CA PRO A 432 15.37 23.12 -0.35
C PRO A 432 14.03 23.69 0.12
N ALA A 433 14.07 24.88 0.74
CA ALA A 433 12.86 25.58 1.16
C ALA A 433 11.99 25.96 -0.06
N ALA A 434 12.60 26.54 -1.10
CA ALA A 434 11.90 26.91 -2.33
C ALA A 434 11.29 25.71 -3.05
N MET A 435 12.01 24.58 -3.14
CA MET A 435 11.49 23.34 -3.72
C MET A 435 10.33 22.75 -2.93
N THR A 436 10.33 22.93 -1.61
CA THR A 436 9.23 22.48 -0.74
C THR A 436 7.98 23.36 -0.90
N VAL A 437 8.14 24.67 -1.08
CA VAL A 437 7.01 25.60 -1.29
C VAL A 437 6.18 25.22 -2.52
N CYS A 438 6.82 24.77 -3.61
CA CYS A 438 6.15 24.29 -4.82
C CYS A 438 5.14 23.17 -4.52
N THR A 439 5.59 22.13 -3.81
CA THR A 439 4.75 20.95 -3.52
C THR A 439 3.66 21.27 -2.51
N LEU A 440 3.88 22.22 -1.59
CA LEU A 440 2.87 22.69 -0.64
C LEU A 440 1.72 23.43 -1.34
N TYR A 441 2.02 24.32 -2.30
CA TYR A 441 0.96 24.97 -3.07
C TYR A 441 0.17 23.96 -3.90
N ALA A 442 0.84 22.97 -4.49
CA ALA A 442 0.17 21.90 -5.22
C ALA A 442 -0.73 21.05 -4.31
N GLN A 443 -0.24 20.67 -3.13
CA GLN A 443 -1.00 19.93 -2.12
C GLN A 443 -2.23 20.71 -1.66
N SER A 444 -2.11 22.02 -1.41
CA SER A 444 -3.23 22.88 -1.02
C SER A 444 -4.31 22.95 -2.11
N ARG A 445 -3.91 22.98 -3.39
CA ARG A 445 -4.86 22.99 -4.52
C ARG A 445 -5.58 21.65 -4.68
N LEU A 446 -4.86 20.53 -4.56
CA LEU A 446 -5.48 19.19 -4.57
C LEU A 446 -6.48 19.03 -3.42
N ARG A 447 -6.12 19.50 -2.23
CA ARG A 447 -7.01 19.47 -1.06
C ARG A 447 -8.31 20.25 -1.30
N SER A 448 -8.24 21.39 -1.97
CA SER A 448 -9.45 22.16 -2.34
C SER A 448 -10.36 21.45 -3.34
N GLN A 449 -9.86 20.42 -4.02
CA GLN A 449 -10.61 19.56 -4.95
C GLN A 449 -11.02 18.21 -4.32
N GLY A 450 -10.90 18.05 -3.00
CA GLY A 450 -11.24 16.81 -2.31
C GLY A 450 -10.20 15.69 -2.43
N ILE A 451 -8.98 16.00 -2.90
CA ILE A 451 -7.88 15.05 -3.05
C ILE A 451 -6.83 15.32 -1.98
N PHE A 452 -6.69 14.41 -1.03
CA PHE A 452 -5.75 14.49 0.08
C PHE A 452 -4.44 13.78 -0.28
N CYS A 453 -3.31 14.44 -0.04
CA CYS A 453 -1.99 13.85 -0.26
C CYS A 453 -1.23 13.76 1.06
N ILE A 454 -0.83 12.55 1.43
CA ILE A 454 -0.08 12.26 2.67
C ILE A 454 1.42 12.48 2.45
N HIS A 455 1.91 12.26 1.22
CA HIS A 455 3.33 12.33 0.87
C HIS A 455 3.60 13.35 -0.26
N PRO A 456 3.79 14.65 0.03
CA PRO A 456 3.87 15.72 -0.98
C PRO A 456 4.91 15.51 -2.11
N PRO A 457 6.09 14.91 -1.88
CA PRO A 457 7.02 14.60 -2.97
C PRO A 457 6.44 13.70 -4.08
N ARG A 458 5.44 12.85 -3.78
CA ARG A 458 4.78 11.97 -4.77
C ARG A 458 3.95 12.77 -5.79
N ILE A 459 3.58 14.02 -5.49
CA ILE A 459 2.90 14.92 -6.43
C ILE A 459 3.74 15.11 -7.70
N ASN A 460 5.07 15.28 -7.55
CA ASN A 460 5.97 15.42 -8.70
C ASN A 460 6.08 14.14 -9.54
N LEU A 461 5.91 12.96 -8.94
CA LEU A 461 5.87 11.68 -9.67
C LEU A 461 4.59 11.56 -10.51
N GLY A 462 3.47 12.14 -10.05
CA GLY A 462 2.24 12.26 -10.84
C GLY A 462 2.45 12.90 -12.21
N GLY A 463 3.40 13.84 -12.33
CA GLY A 463 3.76 14.45 -13.60
C GLY A 463 4.50 13.54 -14.58
N LYS A 464 5.10 12.44 -14.10
CA LYS A 464 5.89 11.47 -14.88
C LYS A 464 5.09 10.23 -15.29
N LEU A 465 3.87 10.06 -14.79
CA LEU A 465 3.02 8.90 -15.06
C LEU A 465 2.90 8.60 -16.56
N ARG A 466 3.11 7.33 -16.90
CA ARG A 466 3.03 6.80 -18.28
C ARG A 466 1.94 5.75 -18.42
N LEU A 467 1.63 5.07 -17.32
CA LEU A 467 0.69 3.98 -17.26
C LEU A 467 -0.10 4.10 -15.95
N VAL A 468 -1.40 3.86 -16.01
CA VAL A 468 -2.26 3.76 -14.83
C VAL A 468 -2.98 2.42 -14.86
N CYS A 469 -2.78 1.64 -13.82
CA CYS A 469 -3.55 0.44 -13.51
C CYS A 469 -4.83 0.85 -12.78
N PHE A 470 -5.96 0.26 -13.18
CA PHE A 470 -7.27 0.47 -12.56
C PHE A 470 -7.81 -0.88 -12.08
N ASP A 471 -8.30 -0.92 -10.84
CA ASP A 471 -9.23 -1.96 -10.45
C ASP A 471 -10.57 -1.80 -11.19
N LYS A 472 -11.34 -2.87 -11.32
CA LYS A 472 -12.61 -2.87 -12.03
C LYS A 472 -13.79 -2.59 -11.10
N THR A 473 -13.95 -3.36 -10.03
CA THR A 473 -15.14 -3.32 -9.16
C THR A 473 -15.02 -2.13 -8.24
N GLY A 474 -16.07 -1.31 -8.11
CA GLY A 474 -16.04 -0.10 -7.27
C GLY A 474 -15.11 1.03 -7.73
N THR A 475 -14.17 0.76 -8.63
CA THR A 475 -13.32 1.76 -9.29
C THR A 475 -13.86 2.19 -10.65
N LEU A 476 -13.97 1.28 -11.63
CA LEU A 476 -14.48 1.58 -12.99
C LEU A 476 -15.98 1.37 -13.11
N THR A 477 -16.50 0.37 -12.40
CA THR A 477 -17.93 0.03 -12.32
C THR A 477 -18.52 0.55 -11.03
N GLU A 478 -19.84 0.66 -10.98
CA GLU A 478 -20.57 0.85 -9.72
C GLU A 478 -20.39 -0.38 -8.81
N ASP A 479 -20.71 -0.19 -7.53
CA ASP A 479 -20.70 -1.27 -6.54
C ASP A 479 -21.94 -2.15 -6.72
N GLY A 480 -21.73 -3.43 -7.05
CA GLY A 480 -22.79 -4.42 -7.20
C GLY A 480 -23.12 -4.84 -8.64
N LEU A 481 -24.07 -5.75 -8.78
CA LEU A 481 -24.56 -6.32 -10.03
C LEU A 481 -25.99 -5.84 -10.30
N ASP A 482 -26.27 -5.37 -11.51
CA ASP A 482 -27.62 -4.98 -11.91
C ASP A 482 -28.34 -6.15 -12.59
N VAL A 483 -29.63 -6.37 -12.28
CA VAL A 483 -30.42 -7.44 -12.91
C VAL A 483 -30.88 -6.95 -14.27
N MET A 484 -30.42 -7.61 -15.34
CA MET A 484 -30.85 -7.31 -16.70
C MET A 484 -32.21 -7.95 -16.99
N GLY A 485 -32.43 -9.15 -16.43
CA GLY A 485 -33.68 -9.87 -16.53
C GLY A 485 -33.52 -11.36 -16.28
N VAL A 486 -34.60 -12.11 -16.51
CA VAL A 486 -34.63 -13.56 -16.36
C VAL A 486 -35.09 -14.18 -17.67
N VAL A 487 -34.45 -15.28 -18.07
CA VAL A 487 -34.80 -16.08 -19.25
C VAL A 487 -35.55 -17.33 -18.74
N PRO A 488 -36.89 -17.37 -18.84
CA PRO A 488 -37.67 -18.51 -18.35
C PRO A 488 -37.50 -19.73 -19.26
N LEU A 489 -37.66 -20.93 -18.70
CA LEU A 489 -37.72 -22.17 -19.44
C LEU A 489 -39.12 -22.77 -19.40
N LYS A 490 -39.68 -23.11 -20.57
CA LYS A 490 -40.96 -23.83 -20.69
C LYS A 490 -40.77 -25.10 -21.51
N GLY A 491 -40.85 -26.25 -20.87
CA GLY A 491 -40.53 -27.53 -21.52
C GLY A 491 -39.02 -27.61 -21.80
N GLN A 492 -38.64 -27.74 -23.07
CA GLN A 492 -37.25 -27.71 -23.53
C GLN A 492 -36.89 -26.44 -24.32
N GLU A 493 -37.74 -25.40 -24.28
CA GLU A 493 -37.49 -24.14 -24.98
C GLU A 493 -37.35 -22.96 -24.01
N PHE A 494 -36.31 -22.15 -24.24
CA PHE A 494 -36.12 -20.88 -23.55
C PHE A 494 -37.03 -19.82 -24.13
N LEU A 495 -37.74 -19.11 -23.24
CA LEU A 495 -38.58 -17.98 -23.60
C LEU A 495 -37.75 -16.68 -23.70
N PRO A 496 -38.29 -15.62 -24.33
CA PRO A 496 -37.64 -14.32 -24.35
C PRO A 496 -37.32 -13.80 -22.94
N LEU A 497 -36.23 -13.04 -22.82
CA LEU A 497 -35.83 -12.43 -21.55
C LEU A 497 -36.91 -11.47 -21.05
N VAL A 498 -37.30 -11.65 -19.79
CA VAL A 498 -38.20 -10.78 -19.04
C VAL A 498 -37.34 -9.78 -18.26
N PRO A 499 -37.33 -8.48 -18.61
CA PRO A 499 -36.45 -7.49 -17.99
C PRO A 499 -36.76 -7.22 -16.52
N GLU A 500 -38.04 -7.29 -16.16
CA GLU A 500 -38.53 -7.01 -14.82
C GLU A 500 -39.13 -8.28 -14.20
N PRO A 501 -38.38 -8.99 -13.33
CA PRO A 501 -38.82 -10.26 -12.75
C PRO A 501 -40.13 -10.18 -11.95
N ARG A 502 -40.50 -9.01 -11.43
CA ARG A 502 -41.81 -8.74 -10.79
C ARG A 502 -43.03 -9.03 -11.68
N HIS A 503 -42.86 -9.02 -13.01
CA HIS A 503 -43.92 -9.33 -13.97
C HIS A 503 -44.01 -10.83 -14.32
N LEU A 504 -43.18 -11.68 -13.73
CA LEU A 504 -43.28 -13.13 -13.92
C LEU A 504 -44.59 -13.67 -13.30
N PRO A 505 -45.25 -14.65 -13.95
CA PRO A 505 -46.40 -15.32 -13.35
C PRO A 505 -46.00 -16.04 -12.06
N MET A 506 -46.93 -16.20 -11.13
CA MET A 506 -46.72 -17.03 -9.95
C MET A 506 -46.39 -18.46 -10.37
N GLY A 507 -45.23 -18.95 -9.92
CA GLY A 507 -44.74 -20.26 -10.29
C GLY A 507 -43.33 -20.52 -9.76
N PRO A 508 -42.74 -21.69 -10.10
CA PRO A 508 -41.46 -22.13 -9.52
C PRO A 508 -40.31 -21.15 -9.76
N LEU A 509 -40.26 -20.50 -10.92
CA LEU A 509 -39.17 -19.57 -11.26
C LEU A 509 -39.19 -18.30 -10.39
N LEU A 510 -40.37 -17.70 -10.17
CA LEU A 510 -40.49 -16.52 -9.33
C LEU A 510 -40.24 -16.85 -7.86
N ARG A 511 -40.73 -18.02 -7.39
CA ARG A 511 -40.41 -18.52 -6.04
C ARG A 511 -38.90 -18.73 -5.87
N ALA A 512 -38.23 -19.33 -6.85
CA ALA A 512 -36.77 -19.49 -6.81
C ALA A 512 -36.03 -18.15 -6.67
N LEU A 513 -36.42 -17.13 -7.44
CA LEU A 513 -35.82 -15.79 -7.37
C LEU A 513 -36.11 -15.09 -6.04
N ALA A 514 -37.31 -15.27 -5.49
CA ALA A 514 -37.71 -14.64 -4.25
C ALA A 514 -37.12 -15.32 -3.01
N THR A 515 -36.92 -16.65 -3.01
CA THR A 515 -36.57 -17.39 -1.78
C THR A 515 -35.16 -17.98 -1.76
N CYS A 516 -34.54 -18.21 -2.91
CA CYS A 516 -33.22 -18.85 -2.97
C CYS A 516 -32.13 -17.81 -2.69
N HIS A 517 -32.04 -17.30 -1.46
CA HIS A 517 -31.06 -16.31 -1.04
C HIS A 517 -30.57 -16.52 0.40
N THR A 518 -29.48 -15.85 0.77
CA THR A 518 -28.98 -15.79 2.15
C THR A 518 -29.18 -14.44 2.83
N LEU A 519 -29.99 -13.55 2.26
CA LEU A 519 -30.34 -12.26 2.88
C LEU A 519 -30.92 -12.44 4.29
N SER A 520 -30.57 -11.51 5.18
CA SER A 520 -31.05 -11.36 6.55
C SER A 520 -31.35 -9.90 6.87
N TRP A 521 -32.19 -9.62 7.86
CA TRP A 521 -32.46 -8.24 8.29
C TRP A 521 -31.46 -7.74 9.32
N LEU A 522 -30.93 -6.54 9.07
CA LEU A 522 -30.12 -5.77 10.01
C LEU A 522 -30.67 -4.34 10.10
N GLN A 523 -31.16 -3.93 11.27
CA GLN A 523 -31.61 -2.55 11.56
C GLN A 523 -32.51 -1.96 10.44
N ASP A 524 -33.57 -2.68 10.05
CA ASP A 524 -34.50 -2.30 8.97
C ASP A 524 -33.89 -2.18 7.56
N THR A 525 -32.74 -2.83 7.31
CA THR A 525 -32.18 -2.99 5.97
C THR A 525 -31.89 -4.46 5.66
N PRO A 526 -32.22 -4.96 4.45
CA PRO A 526 -31.83 -6.29 4.02
C PRO A 526 -30.32 -6.32 3.73
N VAL A 527 -29.61 -7.25 4.38
CA VAL A 527 -28.17 -7.43 4.28
C VAL A 527 -27.84 -8.83 3.76
N GLY A 528 -26.90 -8.91 2.82
CA GLY A 528 -26.35 -10.17 2.29
C GLY A 528 -25.67 -9.93 0.95
N ASP A 529 -25.56 -10.98 0.12
CA ASP A 529 -24.91 -10.88 -1.19
C ASP A 529 -25.62 -9.86 -2.10
N PRO A 530 -24.93 -8.90 -2.78
CA PRO A 530 -25.55 -7.95 -3.68
C PRO A 530 -26.26 -8.61 -4.85
N MET A 531 -25.79 -9.77 -5.31
CA MET A 531 -26.52 -10.58 -6.27
C MET A 531 -27.88 -10.96 -5.73
N ASP A 532 -27.91 -11.44 -4.49
CA ASP A 532 -29.12 -11.88 -3.81
C ASP A 532 -30.05 -10.70 -3.54
N LEU A 533 -29.49 -9.59 -3.09
CA LEU A 533 -30.21 -8.35 -2.82
C LEU A 533 -30.87 -7.86 -4.09
N LYS A 534 -30.09 -7.71 -5.18
CA LYS A 534 -30.60 -7.23 -6.47
C LYS A 534 -31.56 -8.21 -7.11
N MET A 535 -31.34 -9.52 -6.95
CA MET A 535 -32.27 -10.56 -7.38
C MET A 535 -33.62 -10.41 -6.65
N VAL A 536 -33.64 -10.31 -5.32
CA VAL A 536 -34.88 -10.16 -4.54
C VAL A 536 -35.56 -8.81 -4.82
N GLU A 537 -34.81 -7.69 -4.83
CA GLU A 537 -35.31 -6.35 -5.19
C GLU A 537 -35.99 -6.35 -6.57
N SER A 538 -35.45 -7.08 -7.54
CA SER A 538 -36.01 -7.18 -8.89
C SER A 538 -37.40 -7.86 -8.93
N THR A 539 -37.69 -8.73 -7.95
CA THR A 539 -38.99 -9.39 -7.80
C THR A 539 -40.03 -8.52 -7.07
N GLY A 540 -39.59 -7.56 -6.26
CA GLY A 540 -40.46 -6.76 -5.39
C GLY A 540 -40.97 -7.47 -4.14
N TRP A 541 -40.50 -8.69 -3.86
CA TRP A 541 -40.82 -9.42 -2.63
C TRP A 541 -40.01 -8.89 -1.45
N VAL A 542 -40.61 -8.93 -0.27
CA VAL A 542 -40.02 -8.41 0.97
C VAL A 542 -39.81 -9.57 1.94
N LEU A 543 -38.60 -9.66 2.50
CA LEU A 543 -38.26 -10.62 3.54
C LEU A 543 -38.87 -10.17 4.88
N GLU A 544 -39.31 -11.09 5.73
CA GLU A 544 -39.62 -10.85 7.15
C GLU A 544 -38.99 -11.97 8.01
N GLU A 545 -38.35 -11.60 9.13
CA GLU A 545 -37.74 -12.51 10.10
C GLU A 545 -38.29 -12.23 11.51
N GLY A 546 -38.42 -13.27 12.36
CA GLY A 546 -38.76 -13.12 13.78
C GLY A 546 -40.10 -13.76 14.22
N PRO A 547 -40.50 -13.60 15.49
CA PRO A 547 -41.67 -14.30 16.08
C PRO A 547 -43.01 -13.89 15.45
N SER A 548 -43.07 -12.75 14.77
CA SER A 548 -44.22 -12.33 13.96
C SER A 548 -44.44 -13.22 12.74
N ALA A 549 -43.38 -13.79 12.16
CA ALA A 549 -43.45 -14.68 11.00
C ALA A 549 -43.98 -16.08 11.38
N ASP A 550 -43.69 -16.55 12.59
CA ASP A 550 -44.18 -17.84 13.13
C ASP A 550 -45.70 -17.80 13.42
N MET A 551 -46.22 -16.62 13.80
CA MET A 551 -47.62 -16.42 14.18
C MET A 551 -48.61 -16.50 13.00
N GLU A 552 -48.17 -16.18 11.77
CA GLU A 552 -49.01 -16.22 10.57
C GLU A 552 -49.19 -17.63 9.97
N LEU A 553 -48.27 -18.57 10.22
CA LEU A 553 -48.29 -19.91 9.62
C LEU A 553 -48.45 -21.09 10.60
N GLY A 554 -48.33 -20.88 11.91
CA GLY A 554 -48.57 -21.92 12.92
C GLY A 554 -47.46 -22.95 13.10
N THR A 555 -46.27 -22.73 12.52
CA THR A 555 -45.06 -23.57 12.64
C THR A 555 -43.81 -22.69 12.70
N GLN A 556 -42.75 -23.15 13.40
CA GLN A 556 -41.45 -22.45 13.39
C GLN A 556 -40.86 -22.46 11.97
N VAL A 557 -40.49 -21.29 11.46
CA VAL A 557 -39.88 -21.11 10.12
C VAL A 557 -38.60 -20.28 10.23
N LEU A 558 -37.66 -20.41 9.28
CA LEU A 558 -36.42 -19.61 9.30
C LEU A 558 -36.68 -18.15 8.88
N ALA A 559 -37.52 -17.96 7.87
CA ALA A 559 -37.93 -16.64 7.37
C ALA A 559 -39.17 -16.76 6.48
N VAL A 560 -39.89 -15.66 6.27
CA VAL A 560 -41.05 -15.60 5.36
C VAL A 560 -40.81 -14.52 4.30
N MET A 561 -41.07 -14.87 3.04
CA MET A 561 -41.07 -13.93 1.92
C MET A 561 -42.51 -13.52 1.64
N LYS A 562 -42.81 -12.22 1.80
CA LYS A 562 -44.11 -11.63 1.49
C LYS A 562 -44.13 -11.02 0.08
N PRO A 563 -45.21 -11.23 -0.68
CA PRO A 563 -45.36 -10.62 -1.99
C PRO A 563 -45.65 -9.11 -1.89
N PRO A 564 -45.36 -8.33 -2.95
CA PRO A 564 -45.63 -6.89 -2.96
C PRO A 564 -47.12 -6.56 -2.83
N LEU A 565 -47.44 -5.49 -2.11
CA LEU A 565 -48.79 -4.90 -2.04
C LEU A 565 -49.17 -4.39 -3.44
N ARG A 566 -50.21 -4.98 -4.07
CA ARG A 566 -50.62 -4.63 -5.44
C ARG A 566 -51.06 -3.16 -5.56
N GLU A 567 -50.53 -2.45 -6.56
CA GLU A 567 -51.19 -1.26 -7.12
C GLU A 567 -52.46 -1.70 -7.90
N PRO A 568 -53.60 -1.01 -7.76
CA PRO A 568 -54.92 -1.50 -8.18
C PRO A 568 -55.19 -1.57 -9.71
N HIS A 569 -54.18 -1.48 -10.58
CA HIS A 569 -54.39 -1.24 -12.03
C HIS A 569 -54.11 -2.42 -12.99
N LEU A 570 -53.70 -3.60 -12.52
CA LEU A 570 -53.48 -4.77 -13.40
C LEU A 570 -54.56 -5.84 -13.20
N GLN A 571 -55.68 -5.66 -13.90
CA GLN A 571 -56.73 -6.67 -14.07
C GLN A 571 -56.24 -7.77 -15.03
N GLY A 572 -56.09 -9.01 -14.55
CA GLY A 572 -55.89 -10.14 -15.47
C GLY A 572 -55.19 -11.41 -14.99
N MET A 573 -54.80 -11.58 -13.72
CA MET A 573 -54.21 -12.86 -13.25
C MET A 573 -54.94 -13.47 -12.05
N GLU A 574 -55.19 -14.78 -12.20
CA GLU A 574 -55.67 -15.76 -11.23
C GLU A 574 -54.81 -15.78 -9.95
N GLU A 575 -55.50 -15.89 -8.82
CA GLU A 575 -55.04 -16.03 -7.43
C GLU A 575 -54.10 -14.94 -6.85
N PRO A 576 -54.37 -14.44 -5.62
CA PRO A 576 -53.46 -13.53 -4.93
C PRO A 576 -52.15 -14.25 -4.61
N PRO A 577 -50.99 -13.58 -4.74
CA PRO A 577 -49.72 -14.19 -4.38
C PRO A 577 -49.71 -14.52 -2.88
N VAL A 578 -49.25 -15.74 -2.57
CA VAL A 578 -49.25 -16.29 -1.20
C VAL A 578 -47.85 -16.13 -0.60
N PRO A 579 -47.71 -15.79 0.70
CA PRO A 579 -46.41 -15.77 1.37
C PRO A 579 -45.73 -17.15 1.31
N VAL A 580 -44.40 -17.14 1.18
CA VAL A 580 -43.59 -18.37 1.09
C VAL A 580 -42.60 -18.43 2.25
N SER A 581 -42.59 -19.55 2.96
CA SER A 581 -41.75 -19.79 4.13
C SER A 581 -40.50 -20.58 3.77
N ILE A 582 -39.36 -20.12 4.27
CA ILE A 582 -38.07 -20.80 4.13
C ILE A 582 -37.91 -21.75 5.33
N LEU A 583 -37.78 -23.04 5.04
CA LEU A 583 -37.63 -24.11 6.05
C LEU A 583 -36.16 -24.46 6.29
N SER A 584 -35.33 -24.50 5.23
CA SER A 584 -33.90 -24.81 5.36
C SER A 584 -33.09 -24.09 4.29
N ARG A 585 -31.83 -23.79 4.59
CA ARG A 585 -30.87 -23.14 3.69
C ARG A 585 -29.57 -23.94 3.65
N PHE A 586 -29.11 -24.25 2.45
CA PHE A 586 -27.76 -24.75 2.19
C PHE A 586 -26.97 -23.62 1.53
N PRO A 587 -26.12 -22.90 2.29
CA PRO A 587 -25.46 -21.70 1.79
C PRO A 587 -24.55 -21.98 0.61
N PHE A 588 -24.24 -20.92 -0.13
CA PHE A 588 -23.35 -20.98 -1.28
C PHE A 588 -22.01 -21.60 -0.90
N SER A 589 -21.56 -22.57 -1.69
CA SER A 589 -20.22 -23.16 -1.57
C SER A 589 -19.41 -22.81 -2.80
N SER A 590 -18.22 -22.21 -2.63
CA SER A 590 -17.34 -21.86 -3.75
C SER A 590 -16.79 -23.09 -4.46
N ALA A 591 -16.48 -24.15 -3.72
CA ALA A 591 -16.05 -25.43 -4.27
C ALA A 591 -17.16 -26.09 -5.12
N LEU A 592 -18.43 -25.93 -4.71
CA LEU A 592 -19.58 -26.51 -5.40
C LEU A 592 -20.26 -25.55 -6.39
N GLN A 593 -19.90 -24.26 -6.33
CA GLN A 593 -20.44 -23.08 -7.03
C GLN A 593 -21.97 -22.97 -7.06
N ARG A 594 -22.65 -23.34 -5.96
CA ARG A 594 -24.12 -23.32 -5.88
C ARG A 594 -24.63 -23.19 -4.43
N MET A 595 -25.90 -22.84 -4.29
CA MET A 595 -26.66 -22.87 -3.04
C MET A 595 -28.07 -23.43 -3.26
N SER A 596 -28.71 -23.88 -2.19
CA SER A 596 -30.07 -24.39 -2.25
C SER A 596 -30.88 -23.97 -1.03
N VAL A 597 -32.20 -23.89 -1.20
CA VAL A 597 -33.17 -23.61 -0.12
C VAL A 597 -34.33 -24.57 -0.21
N VAL A 598 -34.95 -24.87 0.92
CA VAL A 598 -36.19 -25.66 1.00
C VAL A 598 -37.29 -24.75 1.50
N VAL A 599 -38.41 -24.71 0.78
CA VAL A 599 -39.52 -23.79 1.07
C VAL A 599 -40.87 -24.50 1.07
N ALA A 600 -41.83 -23.92 1.78
CA ALA A 600 -43.23 -24.32 1.79
C ALA A 600 -44.12 -23.07 1.82
N TRP A 601 -45.38 -23.21 1.43
CA TRP A 601 -46.37 -22.13 1.52
C TRP A 601 -47.71 -22.70 2.03
N PRO A 602 -48.62 -21.84 2.54
CA PRO A 602 -49.95 -22.27 2.94
C PRO A 602 -50.67 -23.06 1.84
N GLY A 603 -51.05 -24.31 2.13
CA GLY A 603 -51.74 -25.20 1.19
C GLY A 603 -50.83 -26.03 0.26
N ALA A 604 -49.50 -25.94 0.39
CA ALA A 604 -48.58 -26.81 -0.34
C ALA A 604 -48.67 -28.27 0.15
N ALA A 605 -48.91 -29.22 -0.76
CA ALA A 605 -48.95 -30.65 -0.41
C ALA A 605 -47.56 -31.21 -0.03
N GLN A 606 -46.50 -30.66 -0.62
CA GLN A 606 -45.10 -31.05 -0.41
C GLN A 606 -44.21 -29.80 -0.47
N PRO A 607 -43.14 -29.71 0.34
CA PRO A 607 -42.12 -28.69 0.21
C PRO A 607 -41.39 -28.75 -1.14
N GLU A 608 -40.87 -27.63 -1.59
CA GLU A 608 -40.03 -27.56 -2.80
C GLU A 608 -38.63 -27.09 -2.44
N ALA A 609 -37.62 -27.70 -3.07
CA ALA A 609 -36.25 -27.25 -3.08
C ALA A 609 -35.99 -26.35 -4.28
N TYR A 610 -35.28 -25.25 -4.06
CA TYR A 610 -34.79 -24.35 -5.11
C TYR A 610 -33.27 -24.24 -5.04
N VAL A 611 -32.62 -24.35 -6.19
CA VAL A 611 -31.17 -24.32 -6.33
C VAL A 611 -30.78 -23.20 -7.28
N LYS A 612 -29.76 -22.42 -6.91
CA LYS A 612 -29.11 -21.45 -7.81
C LYS A 612 -27.60 -21.63 -7.80
N GLY A 613 -26.95 -21.41 -8.93
CA GLY A 613 -25.51 -21.58 -9.04
C GLY A 613 -24.95 -21.39 -10.44
N SER A 614 -23.70 -21.83 -10.63
CA SER A 614 -23.06 -21.78 -11.94
C SER A 614 -23.87 -22.60 -12.95
N PRO A 615 -24.14 -22.07 -14.15
CA PRO A 615 -25.06 -22.70 -15.08
C PRO A 615 -24.70 -24.15 -15.44
N GLU A 616 -23.42 -24.42 -15.69
CA GLU A 616 -22.93 -25.75 -16.07
C GLU A 616 -23.08 -26.77 -14.93
N LEU A 617 -22.73 -26.39 -13.69
CA LEU A 617 -22.85 -27.31 -12.55
C LEU A 617 -24.31 -27.56 -12.17
N VAL A 618 -25.16 -26.53 -12.20
CA VAL A 618 -26.59 -26.71 -11.94
C VAL A 618 -27.24 -27.57 -13.03
N ALA A 619 -26.90 -27.35 -14.30
CA ALA A 619 -27.37 -28.18 -15.40
C ALA A 619 -26.93 -29.64 -15.25
N GLY A 620 -25.70 -29.89 -14.77
CA GLY A 620 -25.20 -31.24 -14.49
C GLY A 620 -25.93 -31.98 -13.35
N LEU A 621 -26.66 -31.26 -12.50
CA LEU A 621 -27.49 -31.81 -11.43
C LEU A 621 -28.97 -31.95 -11.81
N CYS A 622 -29.35 -31.39 -12.96
CA CYS A 622 -30.70 -31.48 -13.49
C CYS A 622 -30.91 -32.81 -14.25
N ASN A 623 -32.16 -33.26 -14.29
CA ASN A 623 -32.54 -34.37 -15.15
C ASN A 623 -32.28 -33.98 -16.62
N PRO A 624 -31.57 -34.81 -17.42
CA PRO A 624 -31.18 -34.48 -18.79
C PRO A 624 -32.35 -34.06 -19.67
N GLU A 625 -33.53 -34.65 -19.45
CA GLU A 625 -34.77 -34.33 -20.18
C GLU A 625 -35.30 -32.91 -19.94
N THR A 626 -34.85 -32.26 -18.87
CA THR A 626 -35.27 -30.89 -18.50
C THR A 626 -34.29 -29.82 -19.00
N VAL A 627 -33.11 -30.22 -19.50
CA VAL A 627 -32.09 -29.29 -19.99
C VAL A 627 -32.18 -29.19 -21.53
N PRO A 628 -32.45 -28.01 -22.10
CA PRO A 628 -32.50 -27.84 -23.55
C PRO A 628 -31.18 -28.16 -24.24
N THR A 629 -31.23 -28.69 -25.45
CA THR A 629 -30.04 -28.84 -26.31
C THR A 629 -29.41 -27.49 -26.65
N SER A 630 -30.21 -26.41 -26.66
CA SER A 630 -29.75 -25.03 -26.89
C SER A 630 -29.11 -24.35 -25.67
N PHE A 631 -29.04 -25.03 -24.51
CA PHE A 631 -28.51 -24.47 -23.26
C PHE A 631 -27.11 -23.89 -23.40
N ALA A 632 -26.17 -24.65 -23.96
CA ALA A 632 -24.79 -24.20 -24.12
C ALA A 632 -24.69 -22.97 -25.02
N GLN A 633 -25.44 -22.95 -26.13
CA GLN A 633 -25.45 -21.84 -27.08
C GLN A 633 -26.05 -20.56 -26.45
N MET A 634 -27.12 -20.69 -25.67
CA MET A 634 -27.75 -19.57 -24.97
C MET A 634 -26.88 -19.05 -23.83
N LEU A 635 -26.26 -19.92 -23.05
CA LEU A 635 -25.29 -19.52 -22.04
C LEU A 635 -24.13 -18.75 -22.68
N GLN A 636 -23.61 -19.25 -23.80
CA GLN A 636 -22.53 -18.61 -24.53
C GLN A 636 -22.93 -17.24 -25.08
N SER A 637 -24.16 -17.05 -25.55
CA SER A 637 -24.59 -15.76 -26.12
C SER A 637 -24.57 -14.63 -25.07
N TYR A 638 -25.01 -14.90 -23.83
CA TYR A 638 -24.99 -13.92 -22.75
C TYR A 638 -23.59 -13.74 -22.14
N THR A 639 -22.87 -14.84 -21.91
CA THR A 639 -21.53 -14.79 -21.30
C THR A 639 -20.50 -14.16 -22.23
N ALA A 640 -20.60 -14.38 -23.55
CA ALA A 640 -19.74 -13.74 -24.55
C ALA A 640 -19.91 -12.21 -24.56
N THR A 641 -21.12 -11.72 -24.31
CA THR A 641 -21.43 -10.28 -24.15
C THR A 641 -21.10 -9.74 -22.75
N GLY A 642 -20.48 -10.53 -21.88
CA GLY A 642 -20.00 -10.11 -20.57
C GLY A 642 -21.03 -10.09 -19.44
N TYR A 643 -22.23 -10.61 -19.68
CA TYR A 643 -23.23 -10.76 -18.63
C TYR A 643 -22.84 -11.90 -17.68
N ARG A 644 -23.17 -11.71 -16.40
CA ARG A 644 -23.10 -12.76 -15.39
C ARG A 644 -24.41 -13.54 -15.45
N VAL A 645 -24.31 -14.85 -15.65
CA VAL A 645 -25.47 -15.74 -15.79
C VAL A 645 -25.50 -16.74 -14.64
N VAL A 646 -26.66 -16.92 -14.02
CA VAL A 646 -26.90 -17.86 -12.93
C VAL A 646 -28.06 -18.76 -13.33
N ALA A 647 -27.91 -20.08 -13.20
CA ALA A 647 -29.01 -21.00 -13.46
C ALA A 647 -29.84 -21.23 -12.21
N LEU A 648 -31.16 -21.39 -12.41
CA LEU A 648 -32.14 -21.70 -11.38
C LEU A 648 -32.79 -23.05 -11.68
N ALA A 649 -32.93 -23.88 -10.65
CA ALA A 649 -33.55 -25.20 -10.75
C ALA A 649 -34.41 -25.49 -9.52
N SER A 650 -35.34 -26.44 -9.63
CA SER A 650 -36.23 -26.85 -8.53
C SER A 650 -36.48 -28.33 -8.46
N LYS A 651 -36.89 -28.81 -7.28
CA LYS A 651 -37.33 -30.19 -7.06
C LYS A 651 -38.40 -30.26 -5.95
N PRO A 652 -39.54 -30.94 -6.16
CA PRO A 652 -40.47 -31.24 -5.07
C PRO A 652 -39.86 -32.30 -4.14
N LEU A 653 -40.05 -32.13 -2.82
CA LEU A 653 -39.53 -33.03 -1.80
C LEU A 653 -40.67 -33.79 -1.12
N PRO A 654 -40.63 -35.14 -1.09
CA PRO A 654 -41.71 -35.97 -0.52
C PRO A 654 -41.59 -36.04 1.01
N ILE A 655 -41.59 -34.90 1.69
CA ILE A 655 -41.52 -34.79 3.15
C ILE A 655 -42.70 -33.96 3.69
N ALA A 656 -42.97 -34.08 4.98
CA ALA A 656 -43.92 -33.19 5.65
C ALA A 656 -43.41 -31.73 5.63
N PRO A 657 -44.28 -30.73 5.50
CA PRO A 657 -43.91 -29.31 5.53
C PRO A 657 -43.63 -28.83 6.96
N SER A 658 -42.64 -29.44 7.62
CA SER A 658 -42.18 -29.06 8.96
C SER A 658 -40.68 -28.76 8.98
N LEU A 659 -40.27 -27.84 9.87
CA LEU A 659 -38.88 -27.46 10.08
C LEU A 659 -38.01 -28.64 10.52
N GLU A 660 -38.55 -29.51 11.39
CA GLU A 660 -37.87 -30.70 11.90
C GLU A 660 -37.52 -31.69 10.78
N ALA A 661 -38.47 -31.94 9.88
CA ALA A 661 -38.24 -32.79 8.72
C ALA A 661 -37.22 -32.17 7.75
N ALA A 662 -37.27 -30.86 7.56
CA ALA A 662 -36.33 -30.15 6.68
C ALA A 662 -34.89 -30.13 7.23
N ARG A 663 -34.69 -30.13 8.55
CA ARG A 663 -33.36 -30.18 9.20
C ARG A 663 -32.66 -31.53 9.04
N GLN A 664 -33.40 -32.62 8.84
CA GLN A 664 -32.83 -33.96 8.65
C GLN A 664 -32.34 -34.20 7.21
N LEU A 665 -32.63 -33.29 6.27
CA LEU A 665 -32.19 -33.40 4.89
C LEU A 665 -30.69 -33.14 4.74
N THR A 666 -30.03 -33.98 3.95
CA THR A 666 -28.64 -33.75 3.54
C THR A 666 -28.59 -33.02 2.20
N ARG A 667 -27.55 -32.22 2.00
CA ARG A 667 -27.37 -31.42 0.78
C ARG A 667 -27.45 -32.25 -0.50
N ASP A 668 -26.87 -33.44 -0.50
CA ASP A 668 -26.87 -34.35 -1.65
C ASP A 668 -28.27 -34.85 -2.05
N THR A 669 -29.19 -34.99 -1.10
CA THR A 669 -30.58 -35.42 -1.39
C THR A 669 -31.39 -34.31 -2.07
N VAL A 670 -31.11 -33.06 -1.68
CA VAL A 670 -31.76 -31.85 -2.17
C VAL A 670 -31.24 -31.47 -3.56
N GLU A 671 -29.93 -31.62 -3.79
CA GLU A 671 -29.24 -31.15 -5.01
C GLU A 671 -29.10 -32.21 -6.13
N ARG A 672 -29.95 -33.25 -6.16
CA ARG A 672 -29.97 -34.29 -7.21
C ARG A 672 -31.31 -34.35 -7.92
N GLU A 673 -31.30 -34.72 -9.20
CA GLU A 673 -32.51 -34.92 -10.04
C GLU A 673 -33.38 -33.67 -10.12
N LEU A 674 -32.74 -32.52 -10.31
CA LEU A 674 -33.40 -31.23 -10.35
C LEU A 674 -34.11 -31.00 -11.70
N ARG A 675 -35.08 -30.09 -11.73
CA ARG A 675 -35.67 -29.56 -12.97
C ARG A 675 -35.16 -28.15 -13.21
N LEU A 676 -34.56 -27.91 -14.38
CA LEU A 676 -34.12 -26.57 -14.78
C LEU A 676 -35.32 -25.63 -14.96
N LEU A 677 -35.22 -24.41 -14.44
CA LEU A 677 -36.29 -23.40 -14.49
C LEU A 677 -35.99 -22.21 -15.41
N GLY A 678 -34.72 -21.82 -15.52
CA GLY A 678 -34.34 -20.65 -16.29
C GLY A 678 -32.97 -20.10 -15.92
N LEU A 679 -32.62 -18.96 -16.52
CA LEU A 679 -31.36 -18.25 -16.30
C LEU A 679 -31.62 -16.83 -15.80
N LEU A 680 -30.97 -16.43 -14.72
CA LEU A 680 -30.89 -15.04 -14.27
C LEU A 680 -29.69 -14.37 -14.95
N VAL A 681 -29.92 -13.23 -15.62
CA VAL A 681 -28.90 -12.49 -16.37
C VAL A 681 -28.65 -11.15 -15.69
N MET A 682 -27.39 -10.87 -15.38
CA MET A 682 -26.96 -9.69 -14.64
C MET A 682 -25.79 -8.97 -15.35
N ARG A 683 -25.63 -7.68 -15.10
CA ARG A 683 -24.60 -6.83 -15.73
C ARG A 683 -23.84 -5.98 -14.70
N ASN A 684 -22.59 -5.67 -15.02
CA ASN A 684 -21.80 -4.67 -14.29
C ASN A 684 -21.96 -3.32 -14.98
N LEU A 685 -22.47 -2.31 -14.27
CA LEU A 685 -22.66 -0.98 -14.82
C LEU A 685 -21.40 -0.13 -14.66
N LEU A 686 -20.98 0.56 -15.72
CA LEU A 686 -19.87 1.52 -15.67
C LEU A 686 -20.30 2.78 -14.93
N LYS A 687 -19.41 3.36 -14.11
CA LYS A 687 -19.63 4.72 -13.59
C LYS A 687 -19.70 5.70 -14.76
N PRO A 688 -20.60 6.71 -14.73
CA PRO A 688 -20.79 7.63 -15.85
C PRO A 688 -19.52 8.42 -16.20
N GLN A 689 -18.63 8.65 -15.23
CA GLN A 689 -17.36 9.35 -15.42
C GLN A 689 -16.25 8.46 -16.01
N THR A 690 -16.41 7.13 -16.02
CA THR A 690 -15.35 6.19 -16.41
C THR A 690 -14.93 6.38 -17.86
N THR A 691 -15.87 6.31 -18.80
CA THR A 691 -15.58 6.41 -20.24
C THR A 691 -14.93 7.75 -20.62
N PRO A 692 -15.44 8.93 -20.17
CA PRO A 692 -14.77 10.21 -20.42
C PRO A 692 -13.32 10.28 -19.94
N VAL A 693 -13.02 9.75 -18.75
CA VAL A 693 -11.68 9.79 -18.16
C VAL A 693 -10.71 8.86 -18.90
N ILE A 694 -11.12 7.63 -19.20
CA ILE A 694 -10.30 6.68 -19.98
C ILE A 694 -9.97 7.26 -21.36
N GLN A 695 -10.95 7.87 -22.04
CA GLN A 695 -10.70 8.55 -23.31
C GLN A 695 -9.72 9.72 -23.18
N ALA A 696 -9.81 10.53 -22.11
CA ALA A 696 -8.87 11.64 -21.87
C ALA A 696 -7.44 11.13 -21.65
N LEU A 697 -7.26 10.03 -20.92
CA LEU A 697 -5.95 9.39 -20.72
C LEU A 697 -5.39 8.81 -22.03
N ARG A 698 -6.23 8.13 -22.83
CA ARG A 698 -5.83 7.61 -24.15
C ARG A 698 -5.41 8.72 -25.11
N ARG A 699 -6.18 9.81 -25.20
CA ARG A 699 -5.86 10.99 -26.03
C ARG A 699 -4.52 11.63 -25.66
N THR A 700 -4.10 11.49 -24.40
CA THR A 700 -2.82 12.03 -23.90
C THR A 700 -1.68 11.02 -23.91
N CYS A 701 -1.89 9.85 -24.53
CA CYS A 701 -0.96 8.73 -24.62
C CYS A 701 -0.51 8.20 -23.25
N ILE A 702 -1.40 8.23 -22.26
CA ILE A 702 -1.22 7.54 -20.99
C ILE A 702 -1.90 6.18 -21.13
N ARG A 703 -1.14 5.11 -20.93
CA ARG A 703 -1.64 3.75 -21.07
C ARG A 703 -2.55 3.40 -19.89
N THR A 704 -3.70 2.81 -20.18
CA THR A 704 -4.66 2.34 -19.19
C THR A 704 -4.63 0.82 -19.16
N VAL A 705 -4.45 0.22 -17.99
CA VAL A 705 -4.45 -1.23 -17.78
C VAL A 705 -5.51 -1.57 -16.75
N MET A 706 -6.35 -2.57 -17.03
CA MET A 706 -7.31 -3.11 -16.06
C MET A 706 -6.68 -4.29 -15.34
N VAL A 707 -6.76 -4.30 -14.01
CA VAL A 707 -6.28 -5.39 -13.15
C VAL A 707 -7.40 -5.74 -12.18
N THR A 708 -7.95 -6.94 -12.25
CA THR A 708 -9.14 -7.30 -11.48
C THR A 708 -9.14 -8.77 -11.03
N GLY A 709 -9.88 -9.06 -9.95
CA GLY A 709 -10.21 -10.42 -9.52
C GLY A 709 -11.34 -11.07 -10.33
N ASP A 710 -12.06 -10.30 -11.14
CA ASP A 710 -13.20 -10.77 -11.92
C ASP A 710 -12.84 -11.79 -13.00
N ASN A 711 -13.88 -12.45 -13.54
CA ASN A 711 -13.73 -13.33 -14.69
C ASN A 711 -13.20 -12.57 -15.93
N LEU A 712 -12.35 -13.23 -16.71
CA LEU A 712 -11.69 -12.69 -17.89
C LEU A 712 -12.67 -12.12 -18.91
N GLN A 713 -13.75 -12.84 -19.22
CA GLN A 713 -14.73 -12.40 -20.23
C GLN A 713 -15.46 -11.11 -19.81
N THR A 714 -15.80 -11.00 -18.52
CA THR A 714 -16.41 -9.80 -17.95
C THR A 714 -15.43 -8.63 -18.01
N ALA A 715 -14.17 -8.84 -17.60
CA ALA A 715 -13.13 -7.81 -17.65
C ALA A 715 -12.88 -7.31 -19.08
N VAL A 716 -12.83 -8.23 -20.06
CA VAL A 716 -12.72 -7.91 -21.49
C VAL A 716 -13.89 -7.04 -21.97
N THR A 717 -15.11 -7.40 -21.62
CA THR A 717 -16.31 -6.66 -22.01
C THR A 717 -16.32 -5.25 -21.39
N VAL A 718 -15.96 -5.13 -20.11
CA VAL A 718 -15.85 -3.84 -19.42
C VAL A 718 -14.77 -2.98 -20.08
N ALA A 719 -13.62 -3.56 -20.42
CA ALA A 719 -12.52 -2.86 -21.09
C ALA A 719 -12.91 -2.33 -22.48
N GLN A 720 -13.72 -3.09 -23.24
CA GLN A 720 -14.28 -2.64 -24.51
C GLN A 720 -15.33 -1.53 -24.29
N SER A 721 -16.20 -1.69 -23.29
CA SER A 721 -17.31 -0.76 -23.00
C SER A 721 -16.83 0.62 -22.51
N CYS A 722 -15.78 0.67 -21.68
CA CYS A 722 -15.19 1.94 -21.23
C CYS A 722 -14.21 2.55 -22.23
N GLY A 723 -13.93 1.84 -23.34
CA GLY A 723 -13.01 2.27 -24.38
C GLY A 723 -11.53 2.16 -24.00
N MET A 724 -11.15 1.29 -23.06
CA MET A 724 -9.74 0.89 -22.88
C MET A 724 -9.24 0.11 -24.09
N VAL A 725 -10.12 -0.71 -24.68
CA VAL A 725 -9.93 -1.35 -25.98
C VAL A 725 -10.95 -0.75 -26.94
N GLY A 726 -10.49 -0.19 -28.05
CA GLY A 726 -11.32 0.44 -29.07
C GLY A 726 -12.05 -0.60 -29.91
N PRO A 727 -13.18 -0.23 -30.55
CA PRO A 727 -14.01 -1.17 -31.29
C PRO A 727 -13.33 -1.79 -32.53
N GLN A 728 -12.30 -1.14 -33.07
CA GLN A 728 -11.50 -1.63 -34.21
C GLN A 728 -10.14 -2.22 -33.78
N GLU A 729 -9.81 -2.21 -32.49
CA GLU A 729 -8.55 -2.73 -31.98
C GLU A 729 -8.69 -4.24 -31.73
N ARG A 730 -7.68 -5.01 -32.13
CA ARG A 730 -7.72 -6.48 -31.99
C ARG A 730 -7.41 -6.83 -30.53
N LEU A 731 -8.20 -7.69 -29.92
CA LEU A 731 -7.93 -8.23 -28.59
C LEU A 731 -7.68 -9.74 -28.69
N VAL A 732 -6.59 -10.20 -28.08
CA VAL A 732 -6.19 -11.62 -28.06
C VAL A 732 -6.06 -12.07 -26.62
N ILE A 733 -6.70 -13.19 -26.29
CA ILE A 733 -6.57 -13.85 -25.00
C ILE A 733 -5.36 -14.78 -25.04
N ILE A 734 -4.48 -14.66 -24.04
CA ILE A 734 -3.37 -15.60 -23.84
C ILE A 734 -3.80 -16.63 -22.82
N HIS A 735 -3.61 -17.90 -23.16
CA HIS A 735 -3.76 -19.02 -22.24
C HIS A 735 -2.43 -19.76 -22.12
N ALA A 736 -1.89 -19.90 -20.90
CA ALA A 736 -0.69 -20.69 -20.65
C ALA A 736 -1.01 -21.84 -19.69
N THR A 737 -0.58 -23.05 -20.03
CA THR A 737 -0.72 -24.25 -19.20
C THR A 737 0.59 -24.56 -18.48
N PRO A 738 0.51 -24.97 -17.20
CA PRO A 738 1.69 -25.44 -16.48
C PRO A 738 2.19 -26.77 -17.06
N PRO A 739 3.46 -27.15 -16.83
CA PRO A 739 3.99 -28.43 -17.28
C PRO A 739 3.34 -29.59 -16.50
N GLU A 740 2.68 -30.51 -17.20
CA GLU A 740 2.21 -31.80 -16.65
C GLU A 740 3.21 -32.92 -16.99
N GLN A 741 3.16 -34.04 -16.26
CA GLN A 741 4.15 -35.13 -16.34
C GLN A 741 4.44 -35.56 -17.79
N GLY A 742 5.59 -35.12 -18.33
CA GLY A 742 6.07 -35.44 -19.68
C GLY A 742 5.81 -34.39 -20.76
N GLN A 743 5.06 -33.31 -20.50
CA GLN A 743 4.83 -32.21 -21.45
C GLN A 743 5.40 -30.87 -20.95
N PRO A 744 6.12 -30.10 -21.80
CA PRO A 744 6.57 -28.77 -21.43
C PRO A 744 5.40 -27.79 -21.32
N ALA A 745 5.56 -26.71 -20.55
CA ALA A 745 4.57 -25.63 -20.49
C ALA A 745 4.24 -25.13 -21.91
N SER A 746 2.95 -24.94 -22.21
CA SER A 746 2.51 -24.46 -23.53
C SER A 746 1.78 -23.13 -23.44
N LEU A 747 1.77 -22.41 -24.56
CA LEU A 747 1.16 -21.09 -24.69
C LEU A 747 0.29 -21.05 -25.94
N GLU A 748 -0.98 -20.70 -25.75
CA GLU A 748 -1.99 -20.62 -26.78
C GLU A 748 -2.55 -19.20 -26.88
N LEU A 749 -2.84 -18.76 -28.11
CA LEU A 749 -3.35 -17.43 -28.42
C LEU A 749 -4.75 -17.55 -29.03
N LEU A 750 -5.76 -17.13 -28.27
CA LEU A 750 -7.17 -17.21 -28.65
C LEU A 750 -7.66 -15.82 -29.08
N PRO A 751 -8.01 -15.58 -30.35
CA PRO A 751 -8.58 -14.31 -30.76
C PRO A 751 -9.98 -14.12 -30.17
N VAL A 752 -10.30 -12.91 -29.69
CA VAL A 752 -11.67 -12.56 -29.28
C VAL A 752 -12.45 -12.17 -30.52
N GLU A 753 -13.41 -13.00 -30.94
CA GLU A 753 -14.27 -12.70 -32.09
C GLU A 753 -15.09 -11.43 -31.84
N SER A 754 -14.84 -10.38 -32.64
CA SER A 754 -15.65 -9.16 -32.61
C SER A 754 -16.99 -9.43 -33.29
N SER A 755 -18.10 -9.08 -32.62
CA SER A 755 -19.47 -9.26 -33.12
C SER A 755 -19.75 -8.59 -34.48
N ALA A 756 -18.86 -7.72 -34.97
CA ALA A 756 -18.96 -7.07 -36.28
C ALA A 756 -18.62 -7.99 -37.49
N ALA A 757 -18.10 -9.20 -37.29
CA ALA A 757 -17.58 -10.06 -38.37
C ALA A 757 -18.49 -11.25 -38.78
N LYS A 758 -19.77 -11.28 -38.41
CA LYS A 758 -20.67 -12.44 -38.66
C LYS A 758 -21.20 -12.62 -40.09
N ASN A 759 -20.72 -11.86 -41.08
CA ASN A 759 -21.21 -11.97 -42.47
C ASN A 759 -20.21 -12.58 -43.48
N GLY A 760 -19.38 -13.54 -43.06
CA GLY A 760 -18.52 -14.27 -43.98
C GLY A 760 -18.28 -15.70 -43.50
N ALA A 761 -18.84 -16.67 -44.22
CA ALA A 761 -18.58 -18.10 -44.02
C ALA A 761 -17.07 -18.39 -44.07
N LYS A 762 -16.56 -19.20 -43.13
CA LYS A 762 -15.21 -19.77 -43.22
C LYS A 762 -15.17 -21.23 -42.76
N ASP A 763 -14.42 -21.99 -43.57
CA ASP A 763 -14.14 -23.41 -43.49
C ASP A 763 -13.48 -23.87 -42.18
N PRO A 764 -13.67 -25.14 -41.76
CA PRO A 764 -13.16 -25.68 -40.49
C PRO A 764 -11.67 -26.07 -40.47
N ASP A 765 -10.93 -25.99 -41.57
CA ASP A 765 -9.59 -26.62 -41.71
C ASP A 765 -8.37 -25.70 -41.48
N GLN A 766 -8.51 -24.59 -40.73
CA GLN A 766 -7.37 -23.72 -40.35
C GLN A 766 -7.17 -23.63 -38.83
N ALA A 767 -7.12 -24.78 -38.15
CA ALA A 767 -6.47 -24.90 -36.85
C ALA A 767 -4.99 -25.31 -37.03
N ALA A 768 -4.22 -24.49 -37.74
CA ALA A 768 -2.78 -24.66 -37.89
C ALA A 768 -2.04 -23.66 -36.99
N SER A 769 -0.99 -24.12 -36.32
CA SER A 769 -0.13 -23.33 -35.43
C SER A 769 0.31 -22.01 -36.07
N TYR A 770 -0.31 -20.91 -35.67
CA TYR A 770 0.13 -19.57 -36.07
C TYR A 770 1.31 -19.13 -35.18
N THR A 771 2.53 -19.44 -35.62
CA THR A 771 3.70 -18.59 -35.35
C THR A 771 3.56 -17.31 -36.16
N MET A 772 2.70 -16.40 -35.71
CA MET A 772 2.73 -15.01 -36.18
C MET A 772 3.28 -14.14 -35.07
N GLU A 773 4.44 -13.51 -35.32
CA GLU A 773 4.87 -12.35 -34.56
C GLU A 773 3.70 -11.33 -34.57
N PRO A 774 3.12 -10.99 -33.40
CA PRO A 774 1.98 -10.10 -33.35
C PRO A 774 2.39 -8.73 -33.89
N ASP A 775 1.67 -8.23 -34.90
CA ASP A 775 1.87 -6.89 -35.46
C ASP A 775 1.82 -5.87 -34.31
N PRO A 776 2.92 -5.13 -34.02
CA PRO A 776 3.09 -4.41 -32.77
C PRO A 776 2.19 -3.17 -32.60
N ARG A 777 1.31 -2.85 -33.55
CA ARG A 777 0.57 -1.57 -33.59
C ARG A 777 -0.94 -1.66 -33.33
N SER A 778 -1.54 -2.84 -33.18
CA SER A 778 -3.02 -2.92 -33.10
C SER A 778 -3.60 -4.05 -32.24
N SER A 779 -2.75 -4.83 -31.54
CA SER A 779 -3.18 -5.95 -30.70
C SER A 779 -3.05 -5.65 -29.19
N HIS A 780 -4.18 -5.70 -28.49
CA HIS A 780 -4.27 -5.75 -27.04
C HIS A 780 -4.24 -7.20 -26.58
N LEU A 781 -3.64 -7.44 -25.41
CA LEU A 781 -3.64 -8.78 -24.79
C LEU A 781 -4.50 -8.80 -23.53
N ALA A 782 -5.20 -9.91 -23.34
CA ALA A 782 -5.94 -10.22 -22.12
C ALA A 782 -5.43 -11.55 -21.54
N LEU A 783 -5.24 -11.62 -20.22
CA LEU A 783 -4.75 -12.83 -19.57
C LEU A 783 -5.32 -13.01 -18.16
N SER A 784 -5.35 -14.26 -17.71
CA SER A 784 -5.77 -14.64 -16.36
C SER A 784 -4.59 -14.68 -15.39
N GLY A 785 -4.85 -14.59 -14.08
CA GLY A 785 -3.83 -14.70 -13.04
C GLY A 785 -3.07 -16.03 -13.05
N SER A 786 -3.71 -17.14 -13.43
CA SER A 786 -3.02 -18.43 -13.61
C SER A 786 -2.03 -18.39 -14.77
N THR A 787 -2.43 -17.82 -15.91
CA THR A 787 -1.56 -17.62 -17.07
C THR A 787 -0.40 -16.68 -16.74
N PHE A 788 -0.66 -15.60 -15.99
CA PHE A 788 0.36 -14.67 -15.53
C PHE A 788 1.44 -15.37 -14.68
N GLY A 789 1.02 -16.21 -13.72
CA GLY A 789 1.94 -16.99 -12.88
C GLY A 789 2.80 -17.97 -13.68
N VAL A 790 2.22 -18.65 -14.67
CA VAL A 790 2.97 -19.55 -15.57
C VAL A 790 3.98 -18.76 -16.42
N LEU A 791 3.57 -17.59 -16.95
CA LEU A 791 4.45 -16.72 -17.74
C LEU A 791 5.66 -16.22 -16.93
N LEU A 792 5.42 -15.79 -15.69
CA LEU A 792 6.47 -15.36 -14.76
C LEU A 792 7.51 -16.47 -14.53
N LYS A 793 7.05 -17.71 -14.29
CA LYS A 793 7.92 -18.82 -13.91
C LYS A 793 8.61 -19.51 -15.09
N HIS A 794 7.88 -19.74 -16.18
CA HIS A 794 8.33 -20.60 -17.28
C HIS A 794 8.69 -19.82 -18.55
N PHE A 795 8.22 -18.58 -18.73
CA PHE A 795 8.45 -17.76 -19.93
C PHE A 795 8.99 -16.34 -19.62
N PRO A 796 10.05 -16.18 -18.81
CA PRO A 796 10.54 -14.86 -18.40
C PRO A 796 11.02 -13.98 -19.57
N LYS A 797 11.44 -14.60 -20.69
CA LYS A 797 11.85 -13.89 -21.91
C LYS A 797 10.66 -13.29 -22.68
N LEU A 798 9.49 -13.91 -22.61
CA LEU A 798 8.28 -13.46 -23.31
C LEU A 798 7.49 -12.42 -22.49
N LEU A 799 7.62 -12.49 -21.16
CA LEU A 799 6.89 -11.64 -20.22
C LEU A 799 6.98 -10.13 -20.56
N PRO A 800 8.14 -9.53 -20.85
CA PRO A 800 8.21 -8.12 -21.25
C PRO A 800 7.37 -7.79 -22.49
N LYS A 801 7.35 -8.66 -23.51
CA LYS A 801 6.54 -8.46 -24.73
C LYS A 801 5.05 -8.49 -24.40
N VAL A 802 4.63 -9.46 -23.59
CA VAL A 802 3.24 -9.58 -23.13
C VAL A 802 2.83 -8.36 -22.30
N LEU A 803 3.67 -7.92 -21.37
CA LEU A 803 3.39 -6.78 -20.50
C LEU A 803 3.32 -5.44 -21.25
N VAL A 804 3.99 -5.29 -22.39
CA VAL A 804 3.88 -4.08 -23.23
C VAL A 804 2.53 -3.98 -23.94
N GLN A 805 1.89 -5.12 -24.26
CA GLN A 805 0.59 -5.18 -24.96
C GLN A 805 -0.60 -5.55 -24.05
N GLY A 806 -0.33 -6.06 -22.85
CA GLY A 806 -1.32 -6.49 -21.84
C GLY A 806 -2.23 -5.34 -21.39
N THR A 807 -3.52 -5.44 -21.68
CA THR A 807 -4.51 -4.41 -21.32
C THR A 807 -5.45 -4.89 -20.23
N VAL A 808 -5.74 -6.20 -20.19
CA VAL A 808 -6.66 -6.79 -19.22
C VAL A 808 -5.97 -7.94 -18.48
N PHE A 809 -5.88 -7.83 -17.16
CA PHE A 809 -5.40 -8.87 -16.26
C PHE A 809 -6.54 -9.23 -15.31
N ALA A 810 -7.10 -10.42 -15.47
CA ALA A 810 -8.30 -10.86 -14.76
C ALA A 810 -8.01 -12.06 -13.85
N ARG A 811 -8.89 -12.35 -12.88
CA ARG A 811 -8.66 -13.35 -11.83
C ARG A 811 -7.30 -13.22 -11.14
N MET A 812 -6.87 -11.98 -10.88
CA MET A 812 -5.59 -11.68 -10.23
C MET A 812 -5.76 -11.71 -8.70
N ALA A 813 -4.90 -12.46 -8.01
CA ALA A 813 -4.79 -12.38 -6.55
C ALA A 813 -4.13 -11.05 -6.11
N PRO A 814 -4.35 -10.57 -4.87
CA PRO A 814 -3.77 -9.32 -4.37
C PRO A 814 -2.25 -9.22 -4.53
N GLU A 815 -1.54 -10.34 -4.29
CA GLU A 815 -0.09 -10.44 -4.43
C GLU A 815 0.31 -10.28 -5.90
N GLN A 816 -0.44 -10.90 -6.82
CA GLN A 816 -0.20 -10.81 -8.26
C GLN A 816 -0.46 -9.40 -8.79
N LYS A 817 -1.40 -8.64 -8.21
CA LYS A 817 -1.59 -7.21 -8.54
C LYS A 817 -0.31 -6.42 -8.22
N THR A 818 0.29 -6.69 -7.07
CA THR A 818 1.54 -6.07 -6.62
C THR A 818 2.71 -6.45 -7.53
N GLU A 819 2.85 -7.74 -7.86
CA GLU A 819 3.88 -8.23 -8.79
C GLU A 819 3.75 -7.60 -10.17
N LEU A 820 2.53 -7.49 -10.71
CA LEU A 820 2.30 -6.84 -12.01
C LEU A 820 2.77 -5.38 -12.01
N VAL A 821 2.47 -4.61 -10.95
CA VAL A 821 2.96 -3.23 -10.81
C VAL A 821 4.49 -3.19 -10.81
N CYS A 822 5.14 -4.07 -10.04
CA CYS A 822 6.60 -4.19 -9.98
C CYS A 822 7.21 -4.55 -11.33
N GLU A 823 6.63 -5.50 -12.07
CA GLU A 823 7.12 -5.89 -13.40
C GLU A 823 6.94 -4.76 -14.43
N LEU A 824 5.85 -4.01 -14.37
CA LEU A 824 5.67 -2.82 -15.22
C LEU A 824 6.71 -1.72 -14.89
N GLN A 825 7.08 -1.55 -13.62
CA GLN A 825 8.16 -0.65 -13.21
C GLN A 825 9.53 -1.11 -13.72
N LYS A 826 9.82 -2.43 -13.73
CA LYS A 826 11.06 -2.98 -14.31
C LYS A 826 11.22 -2.61 -15.79
N LEU A 827 10.11 -2.47 -16.53
CA LEU A 827 10.07 -1.99 -17.91
C LEU A 827 10.25 -0.46 -18.06
N GLN A 828 10.65 0.25 -16.99
CA GLN A 828 10.86 1.71 -16.96
C GLN A 828 9.57 2.53 -17.18
N TYR A 829 8.39 1.96 -16.91
CA TYR A 829 7.16 2.74 -16.77
C TYR A 829 7.12 3.42 -15.41
N CYS A 830 6.67 4.67 -15.38
CA CYS A 830 6.18 5.27 -14.14
C CYS A 830 4.70 4.88 -14.01
N VAL A 831 4.40 4.07 -13.00
CA VAL A 831 3.15 3.32 -12.85
C VAL A 831 2.28 3.97 -11.76
N GLY A 832 1.06 4.32 -12.13
CA GLY A 832 0.01 4.69 -11.20
C GLY A 832 -0.91 3.50 -10.94
N MET A 833 -1.48 3.43 -9.73
CA MET A 833 -2.53 2.46 -9.39
C MET A 833 -3.71 3.23 -8.81
N CYS A 834 -4.91 2.96 -9.31
CA CYS A 834 -6.16 3.50 -8.78
C CYS A 834 -7.07 2.33 -8.37
N GLY A 835 -7.49 2.35 -7.11
CA GLY A 835 -8.31 1.31 -6.51
C GLY A 835 -9.11 1.84 -5.33
N ASP A 836 -10.10 1.09 -4.90
CA ASP A 836 -11.00 1.42 -3.80
C ASP A 836 -11.02 0.33 -2.71
N GLY A 837 -10.66 -0.90 -3.08
CA GLY A 837 -10.57 -2.05 -2.19
C GLY A 837 -9.24 -2.18 -1.47
N ALA A 838 -9.23 -2.89 -0.35
CA ALA A 838 -8.01 -3.17 0.39
C ALA A 838 -7.18 -4.31 -0.23
N ASN A 839 -7.77 -5.11 -1.11
CA ASN A 839 -7.06 -6.02 -2.03
C ASN A 839 -6.06 -5.28 -2.94
N ASP A 840 -6.20 -3.96 -3.10
CA ASP A 840 -5.29 -3.12 -3.86
C ASP A 840 -4.18 -2.49 -3.00
N CYS A 841 -4.21 -2.63 -1.67
CA CYS A 841 -3.26 -1.97 -0.76
C CYS A 841 -1.79 -2.25 -1.14
N GLY A 842 -1.45 -3.50 -1.45
CA GLY A 842 -0.11 -3.89 -1.89
C GLY A 842 0.31 -3.18 -3.17
N ALA A 843 -0.57 -3.19 -4.18
CA ALA A 843 -0.35 -2.55 -5.48
C ALA A 843 -0.31 -1.01 -5.39
N LEU A 844 -1.19 -0.40 -4.58
CA LEU A 844 -1.23 1.04 -4.30
C LEU A 844 0.06 1.51 -3.63
N LYS A 845 0.62 0.69 -2.71
CA LYS A 845 1.90 0.97 -2.05
C LYS A 845 3.09 0.83 -2.99
N ALA A 846 3.08 -0.21 -3.82
CA ALA A 846 4.16 -0.51 -4.76
C ALA A 846 4.23 0.50 -5.91
N ALA A 847 3.09 1.04 -6.33
CA ALA A 847 3.01 2.02 -7.41
C ALA A 847 3.83 3.29 -7.13
N ASP A 848 4.30 3.94 -8.20
CA ASP A 848 4.94 5.26 -8.09
C ASP A 848 3.93 6.30 -7.60
N VAL A 849 2.66 6.13 -7.97
CA VAL A 849 1.53 6.97 -7.54
C VAL A 849 0.31 6.08 -7.28
N GLY A 850 0.05 5.75 -6.02
CA GLY A 850 -1.21 5.12 -5.60
C GLY A 850 -2.30 6.17 -5.36
N ILE A 851 -3.53 5.89 -5.79
CA ILE A 851 -4.71 6.73 -5.58
C ILE A 851 -5.84 5.84 -5.03
N SER A 852 -6.26 6.10 -3.79
CA SER A 852 -7.41 5.45 -3.15
C SER A 852 -8.68 6.25 -3.43
N LEU A 853 -9.76 5.59 -3.84
CA LEU A 853 -11.09 6.17 -3.98
C LEU A 853 -11.98 6.00 -2.74
N SER A 854 -11.48 5.30 -1.71
CA SER A 854 -12.17 5.05 -0.45
C SER A 854 -11.49 5.76 0.73
N GLN A 855 -12.29 6.22 1.69
CA GLN A 855 -11.80 6.75 2.97
C GLN A 855 -11.46 5.65 4.00
N ALA A 856 -11.70 4.37 3.66
CA ALA A 856 -11.38 3.22 4.50
C ALA A 856 -9.86 2.92 4.52
N GLU A 857 -9.47 1.75 5.05
CA GLU A 857 -8.08 1.33 5.31
C GLU A 857 -7.10 1.48 4.14
N ALA A 858 -7.57 1.40 2.88
CA ALA A 858 -6.76 1.65 1.68
C ALA A 858 -6.15 3.07 1.63
N SER A 859 -6.78 4.04 2.30
CA SER A 859 -6.29 5.42 2.44
C SER A 859 -5.02 5.54 3.30
N VAL A 860 -4.79 4.59 4.22
CA VAL A 860 -3.62 4.59 5.12
C VAL A 860 -2.34 4.29 4.33
N VAL A 861 -2.46 3.51 3.27
CA VAL A 861 -1.33 3.00 2.49
C VAL A 861 -1.08 3.85 1.23
N SER A 862 -2.13 4.40 0.63
CA SER A 862 -2.05 5.18 -0.59
C SER A 862 -1.52 6.61 -0.36
N PRO A 863 -0.59 7.13 -1.18
CA PRO A 863 -0.11 8.51 -1.04
C PRO A 863 -1.18 9.57 -1.38
N PHE A 864 -2.21 9.20 -2.16
CA PHE A 864 -3.35 10.04 -2.49
C PHE A 864 -4.67 9.36 -2.12
N THR A 865 -5.60 10.12 -1.57
CA THR A 865 -6.95 9.68 -1.24
C THR A 865 -7.97 10.69 -1.75
N SER A 866 -8.94 10.24 -2.53
CA SER A 866 -10.06 11.04 -3.01
C SER A 866 -11.24 10.92 -2.05
N SER A 867 -11.90 12.04 -1.72
CA SER A 867 -13.17 12.01 -0.99
C SER A 867 -14.35 11.58 -1.86
N VAL A 868 -14.20 11.63 -3.18
CA VAL A 868 -15.20 11.24 -4.16
C VAL A 868 -14.77 9.93 -4.79
N ALA A 869 -15.66 8.92 -4.78
CA ALA A 869 -15.42 7.61 -5.37
C ALA A 869 -15.51 7.63 -6.91
N SER A 870 -14.67 8.45 -7.55
CA SER A 870 -14.64 8.69 -9.00
C SER A 870 -13.20 8.78 -9.51
N ILE A 871 -12.94 8.16 -10.66
CA ILE A 871 -11.60 8.18 -11.29
C ILE A 871 -11.22 9.54 -11.89
N GLU A 872 -12.09 10.55 -11.83
CA GLU A 872 -11.77 11.93 -12.26
C GLU A 872 -10.59 12.53 -11.49
N CYS A 873 -10.31 12.04 -10.29
CA CYS A 873 -9.12 12.43 -9.52
C CYS A 873 -7.80 12.11 -10.25
N VAL A 874 -7.77 11.06 -11.10
CA VAL A 874 -6.55 10.63 -11.82
C VAL A 874 -6.02 11.71 -12.76
N PRO A 875 -6.77 12.23 -13.75
CA PRO A 875 -6.30 13.31 -14.60
C PRO A 875 -6.01 14.59 -13.81
N MET A 876 -6.71 14.87 -12.70
CA MET A 876 -6.43 16.01 -11.83
C MET A 876 -5.05 15.90 -11.16
N VAL A 877 -4.73 14.73 -10.59
CA VAL A 877 -3.41 14.44 -9.97
C VAL A 877 -2.30 14.55 -11.02
N ILE A 878 -2.50 14.01 -12.23
CA ILE A 878 -1.49 14.09 -13.31
C ILE A 878 -1.26 15.54 -13.74
N ARG A 879 -2.34 16.31 -13.93
CA ARG A 879 -2.27 17.72 -14.34
C ARG A 879 -1.55 18.57 -13.30
N GLU A 880 -1.87 18.37 -12.03
CA GLU A 880 -1.20 19.04 -10.93
C GLU A 880 0.26 18.61 -10.80
N GLY A 881 0.54 17.31 -10.94
CA GLY A 881 1.90 16.78 -10.89
C GLY A 881 2.78 17.33 -12.01
N ARG A 882 2.25 17.49 -13.22
CA ARG A 882 2.97 18.13 -14.34
C ARG A 882 3.28 19.61 -14.04
N CYS A 883 2.32 20.33 -13.47
CA CYS A 883 2.51 21.71 -13.04
C CYS A 883 3.57 21.84 -11.94
N SER A 884 3.48 21.02 -10.91
CA SER A 884 4.42 21.00 -9.78
C SER A 884 5.84 20.64 -10.22
N LEU A 885 5.98 19.64 -11.10
CA LEU A 885 7.27 19.20 -11.62
C LEU A 885 7.92 20.30 -12.50
N ASP A 886 7.17 20.91 -13.42
CA ASP A 886 7.68 22.00 -14.26
C ASP A 886 8.02 23.26 -13.44
N THR A 887 7.22 23.56 -12.41
CA THR A 887 7.51 24.65 -11.46
C THR A 887 8.79 24.38 -10.69
N SER A 888 8.95 23.17 -10.15
CA SER A 888 10.15 22.75 -9.40
C SER A 888 11.40 22.87 -10.27
N PHE A 889 11.34 22.47 -11.54
CA PHE A 889 12.45 22.62 -12.48
C PHE A 889 12.74 24.07 -12.84
N SER A 890 11.70 24.90 -12.92
CA SER A 890 11.87 26.33 -13.23
C SER A 890 12.49 27.08 -12.06
N VAL A 891 12.06 26.78 -10.83
CA VAL A 891 12.66 27.29 -9.59
C VAL A 891 14.11 26.82 -9.48
N PHE A 892 14.39 25.55 -9.76
CA PHE A 892 15.78 25.05 -9.76
C PHE A 892 16.65 25.78 -10.78
N LYS A 893 16.20 25.92 -12.03
CA LYS A 893 16.95 26.65 -13.07
C LYS A 893 17.18 28.11 -12.67
N TYR A 894 16.16 28.76 -12.14
CA TYR A 894 16.26 30.12 -11.62
C TYR A 894 17.31 30.21 -10.51
N MET A 895 17.26 29.33 -9.52
CA MET A 895 18.21 29.27 -8.41
C MET A 895 19.65 28.99 -8.86
N ALA A 896 19.85 28.14 -9.86
CA ALA A 896 21.16 27.87 -10.44
C ALA A 896 21.70 29.06 -11.26
N LEU A 897 20.85 29.72 -12.06
CA LEU A 897 21.25 30.91 -12.81
C LEU A 897 21.54 32.08 -11.90
N TYR A 898 20.74 32.24 -10.85
CA TYR A 898 20.93 33.19 -9.78
C TYR A 898 22.32 33.03 -9.14
N SER A 899 22.65 31.81 -8.69
CA SER A 899 23.92 31.57 -8.01
C SER A 899 25.11 31.73 -8.94
N LEU A 900 24.98 31.33 -10.21
CA LEU A 900 26.00 31.58 -11.23
C LEU A 900 26.17 33.07 -11.53
N THR A 901 25.08 33.84 -11.55
CA THR A 901 25.11 35.30 -11.74
C THR A 901 25.80 36.00 -10.56
N GLN A 902 25.51 35.57 -9.33
CA GLN A 902 26.18 36.05 -8.11
C GLN A 902 27.66 35.66 -8.08
N PHE A 903 27.98 34.43 -8.48
CA PHE A 903 29.35 33.95 -8.62
C PHE A 903 30.15 34.77 -9.63
N ILE A 904 29.58 35.08 -10.81
CA ILE A 904 30.24 35.96 -11.79
C ILE A 904 30.47 37.36 -11.20
N SER A 905 29.48 37.89 -10.47
CA SER A 905 29.58 39.21 -9.82
C SER A 905 30.75 39.25 -8.83
N VAL A 906 30.84 38.24 -7.94
CA VAL A 906 31.94 38.10 -6.98
C VAL A 906 33.28 37.88 -7.69
N LEU A 907 33.32 37.06 -8.74
CA LEU A 907 34.53 36.80 -9.50
C LEU A 907 35.10 38.08 -10.15
N ILE A 908 34.24 38.91 -10.74
CA ILE A 908 34.63 40.21 -11.31
C ILE A 908 35.24 41.10 -10.22
N LEU A 909 34.61 41.20 -9.04
CA LEU A 909 35.09 42.03 -7.93
C LEU A 909 36.39 41.49 -7.32
N TYR A 910 36.57 40.16 -7.25
CA TYR A 910 37.81 39.53 -6.80
C TYR A 910 39.00 39.87 -7.71
N THR A 911 38.79 40.12 -9.02
CA THR A 911 39.89 40.55 -9.91
C THR A 911 40.50 41.89 -9.52
N VAL A 912 39.75 42.74 -8.81
CA VAL A 912 40.19 44.05 -8.31
C VAL A 912 40.37 44.09 -6.79
N ASN A 913 40.40 42.93 -6.14
CA ASN A 913 40.59 42.79 -4.69
C ASN A 913 39.50 43.52 -3.85
N THR A 914 38.24 43.41 -4.27
CA THR A 914 37.05 43.87 -3.52
C THR A 914 35.94 42.81 -3.57
N ASN A 915 34.83 43.01 -2.84
CA ASN A 915 33.69 42.08 -2.82
C ASN A 915 32.35 42.82 -2.67
N LEU A 916 31.22 42.11 -2.74
CA LEU A 916 29.91 42.62 -2.33
C LEU A 916 29.87 42.78 -0.79
N GLY A 917 29.14 43.77 -0.29
CA GLY A 917 28.97 43.99 1.15
C GLY A 917 27.84 43.15 1.76
N ASP A 918 27.83 42.99 3.08
CA ASP A 918 26.85 42.20 3.85
C ASP A 918 25.39 42.48 3.49
N VAL A 919 25.04 43.78 3.41
CA VAL A 919 23.66 44.21 3.12
C VAL A 919 23.28 43.88 1.67
N GLN A 920 24.23 43.94 0.75
CA GLN A 920 23.99 43.61 -0.67
C GLN A 920 23.72 42.11 -0.82
N PHE A 921 24.53 41.25 -0.19
CA PHE A 921 24.26 39.81 -0.12
C PHE A 921 22.87 39.52 0.48
N LEU A 922 22.51 40.18 1.59
CA LEU A 922 21.22 39.98 2.24
C LEU A 922 20.03 40.40 1.35
N VAL A 923 20.11 41.55 0.69
CA VAL A 923 19.05 42.04 -0.22
C VAL A 923 18.88 41.07 -1.41
N ILE A 924 19.99 40.60 -1.97
CA ILE A 924 19.98 39.65 -3.08
C ILE A 924 19.32 38.32 -2.67
N ASP A 925 19.83 37.67 -1.63
CA ASP A 925 19.41 36.32 -1.23
C ASP A 925 17.99 36.31 -0.60
N LEU A 926 17.73 37.22 0.35
CA LEU A 926 16.50 37.20 1.15
C LEU A 926 15.37 38.01 0.51
N VAL A 927 15.65 39.20 -0.02
CA VAL A 927 14.59 40.10 -0.51
C VAL A 927 14.22 39.78 -1.94
N ILE A 928 15.20 39.72 -2.85
CA ILE A 928 14.94 39.51 -4.28
C ILE A 928 14.67 38.02 -4.53
N THR A 929 15.65 37.16 -4.29
CA THR A 929 15.61 35.76 -4.72
C THR A 929 14.54 34.94 -4.01
N THR A 930 14.44 35.05 -2.68
CA THR A 930 13.43 34.30 -1.91
C THR A 930 12.00 34.72 -2.27
N THR A 931 11.72 36.03 -2.35
CA THR A 931 10.39 36.55 -2.72
C THR A 931 9.99 36.08 -4.11
N VAL A 932 10.89 36.22 -5.08
CA VAL A 932 10.66 35.80 -6.46
C VAL A 932 10.41 34.29 -6.55
N ALA A 933 11.23 33.47 -5.87
CA ALA A 933 11.09 32.01 -5.87
C ALA A 933 9.74 31.56 -5.29
N VAL A 934 9.30 32.16 -4.18
CA VAL A 934 7.99 31.85 -3.57
C VAL A 934 6.84 32.28 -4.48
N LEU A 935 6.91 33.48 -5.05
CA LEU A 935 5.83 34.01 -5.89
C LEU A 935 5.69 33.27 -7.23
N MET A 936 6.79 32.93 -7.91
CA MET A 936 6.74 32.17 -9.16
C MET A 936 6.17 30.76 -8.95
N SER A 937 6.37 30.19 -7.75
CA SER A 937 5.88 28.86 -7.36
C SER A 937 4.36 28.78 -7.21
N ARG A 938 3.67 29.92 -7.09
CA ARG A 938 2.21 29.99 -6.92
C ARG A 938 1.43 29.74 -8.21
N THR A 939 2.11 29.69 -9.36
CA THR A 939 1.47 29.53 -10.68
C THR A 939 0.68 28.21 -10.76
N GLY A 940 -0.56 28.27 -11.26
CA GLY A 940 -1.48 27.13 -11.31
C GLY A 940 -1.30 26.23 -12.55
N PRO A 941 -1.93 25.04 -12.54
CA PRO A 941 -1.86 24.08 -13.63
C PRO A 941 -2.58 24.56 -14.89
N ALA A 942 -2.17 24.00 -16.05
CA ALA A 942 -2.89 24.15 -17.30
C ALA A 942 -4.37 23.70 -17.17
N LEU A 943 -5.26 24.22 -18.03
CA LEU A 943 -6.69 23.90 -17.96
C LEU A 943 -6.99 22.47 -18.43
N ALA A 944 -6.32 22.00 -19.47
CA ALA A 944 -6.49 20.67 -20.04
C ALA A 944 -5.22 19.83 -19.91
N LEU A 945 -5.39 18.51 -19.89
CA LEU A 945 -4.27 17.56 -19.89
C LEU A 945 -3.70 17.45 -21.32
N GLY A 946 -2.48 17.95 -21.53
CA GLY A 946 -1.81 17.86 -22.84
C GLY A 946 -1.13 16.51 -23.11
N ARG A 947 -0.63 16.29 -24.33
CA ARG A 947 0.20 15.11 -24.66
C ARG A 947 1.66 15.25 -24.21
N ALA A 948 2.16 16.49 -24.17
CA ALA A 948 3.51 16.77 -23.70
C ALA A 948 3.69 16.38 -22.23
N ARG A 949 4.92 16.04 -21.84
CA ARG A 949 5.30 15.73 -20.46
C ARG A 949 6.48 16.60 -20.06
N PRO A 950 6.56 17.04 -18.79
CA PRO A 950 7.76 17.73 -18.32
C PRO A 950 8.98 16.81 -18.44
N PRO A 951 10.18 17.37 -18.68
CA PRO A 951 11.39 16.56 -18.72
C PRO A 951 11.59 15.80 -17.40
N GLY A 952 12.06 14.56 -17.49
CA GLY A 952 12.24 13.69 -16.31
C GLY A 952 13.56 13.92 -15.57
N ALA A 953 14.54 14.51 -16.26
CA ALA A 953 15.91 14.74 -15.79
C ALA A 953 16.27 16.23 -15.87
N LEU A 954 16.92 16.73 -14.82
CA LEU A 954 17.42 18.11 -14.74
C LEU A 954 18.60 18.33 -15.69
N LEU A 955 19.50 17.35 -15.79
CA LEU A 955 20.69 17.36 -16.63
C LEU A 955 20.36 16.80 -18.02
N SER A 956 19.82 17.66 -18.89
CA SER A 956 19.61 17.33 -20.31
C SER A 956 20.32 18.36 -21.18
N VAL A 957 20.77 17.94 -22.37
CA VAL A 957 21.50 18.81 -23.31
C VAL A 957 20.76 20.14 -23.59
N PRO A 958 19.42 20.16 -23.84
CA PRO A 958 18.71 21.42 -24.07
C PRO A 958 18.64 22.33 -22.83
N VAL A 959 18.57 21.75 -21.63
CA VAL A 959 18.56 22.52 -20.38
C VAL A 959 19.95 23.09 -20.11
N LEU A 960 20.99 22.28 -20.23
CA LEU A 960 22.36 22.72 -19.99
C LEU A 960 22.84 23.75 -21.02
N SER A 961 22.50 23.57 -22.30
CA SER A 961 22.82 24.56 -23.34
C SER A 961 22.10 25.89 -23.11
N SER A 962 20.81 25.85 -22.71
CA SER A 962 20.07 27.05 -22.33
C SER A 962 20.68 27.76 -21.12
N LEU A 963 21.12 27.02 -20.11
CA LEU A 963 21.77 27.58 -18.92
C LEU A 963 23.11 28.23 -19.29
N LEU A 964 23.97 27.53 -20.03
CA LEU A 964 25.29 28.03 -20.44
C LEU A 964 25.19 29.31 -21.28
N LEU A 965 24.26 29.37 -22.23
CA LEU A 965 24.06 30.56 -23.05
C LEU A 965 23.58 31.76 -22.22
N GLN A 966 22.70 31.53 -21.24
CA GLN A 966 22.25 32.58 -20.33
C GLN A 966 23.35 33.07 -19.41
N VAL A 967 24.19 32.17 -18.90
CA VAL A 967 25.38 32.51 -18.10
C VAL A 967 26.36 33.36 -18.92
N ALA A 968 26.62 33.00 -20.18
CA ALA A 968 27.48 33.78 -21.06
C ALA A 968 26.92 35.19 -21.33
N LEU A 969 25.61 35.31 -21.54
CA LEU A 969 24.95 36.61 -21.72
C LEU A 969 25.04 37.48 -20.46
N VAL A 970 24.75 36.90 -19.29
CA VAL A 970 24.86 37.57 -17.99
C VAL A 970 26.28 38.08 -17.76
N ALA A 971 27.28 37.25 -17.99
CA ALA A 971 28.69 37.62 -17.84
C ALA A 971 29.09 38.74 -18.80
N GLY A 972 28.67 38.65 -20.07
CA GLY A 972 28.96 39.69 -21.07
C GLY A 972 28.38 41.06 -20.69
N VAL A 973 27.15 41.09 -20.17
CA VAL A 973 26.50 42.35 -19.71
C VAL A 973 27.20 42.92 -18.47
N GLN A 974 27.56 42.08 -17.48
CA GLN A 974 28.26 42.56 -16.29
C GLN A 974 29.67 43.06 -16.62
N LEU A 975 30.44 42.33 -17.43
CA LEU A 975 31.77 42.76 -17.88
C LEU A 975 31.67 44.06 -18.71
N GLY A 976 30.70 44.16 -19.60
CA GLY A 976 30.44 45.38 -20.36
C GLY A 976 30.18 46.59 -19.46
N GLY A 977 29.33 46.42 -18.43
CA GLY A 977 29.07 47.47 -17.44
C GLY A 977 30.30 47.85 -16.62
N TYR A 978 31.08 46.87 -16.19
CA TYR A 978 32.35 47.08 -15.48
C TYR A 978 33.35 47.88 -16.34
N PHE A 979 33.64 47.42 -17.56
CA PHE A 979 34.58 48.12 -18.46
C PHE A 979 34.09 49.50 -18.87
N LEU A 980 32.78 49.69 -19.06
CA LEU A 980 32.20 51.01 -19.36
C LEU A 980 32.43 52.00 -18.22
N THR A 981 32.40 51.52 -16.97
CA THR A 981 32.64 52.33 -15.76
C THR A 981 34.12 52.69 -15.65
N VAL A 982 35.01 51.73 -15.84
CA VAL A 982 36.47 51.95 -15.83
C VAL A 982 36.91 52.91 -16.94
N ALA A 983 36.21 52.93 -18.08
CA ALA A 983 36.49 53.84 -19.19
C ALA A 983 36.04 55.28 -18.94
N GLN A 984 35.30 55.58 -17.85
CA GLN A 984 34.82 56.92 -17.59
C GLN A 984 35.95 57.85 -17.13
N PRO A 985 35.97 59.13 -17.57
CA PRO A 985 37.05 60.06 -17.26
C PRO A 985 37.15 60.45 -15.79
N TRP A 986 36.08 60.23 -15.01
CA TRP A 986 36.01 60.55 -13.58
C TRP A 986 36.37 59.35 -12.68
N PHE A 987 36.59 58.16 -13.24
CA PHE A 987 36.80 56.94 -12.48
C PHE A 987 38.22 56.86 -11.90
N VAL A 988 38.33 56.50 -10.62
CA VAL A 988 39.60 56.35 -9.91
C VAL A 988 39.75 54.89 -9.45
N PRO A 989 40.82 54.18 -9.86
CA PRO A 989 41.00 52.76 -9.54
C PRO A 989 41.39 52.52 -8.06
N LEU A 990 40.94 51.39 -7.52
CA LEU A 990 41.20 50.95 -6.14
C LEU A 990 42.68 50.61 -5.84
N ASN A 991 43.06 50.75 -4.57
CA ASN A 991 44.37 50.36 -4.07
C ASN A 991 44.44 48.85 -3.80
N ARG A 992 45.08 48.11 -4.71
CA ARG A 992 45.10 46.62 -4.70
C ARG A 992 45.89 45.98 -3.55
N THR A 993 46.65 46.76 -2.77
CA THR A 993 47.49 46.24 -1.67
C THR A 993 46.74 46.07 -0.35
N VAL A 994 45.50 46.55 -0.27
CA VAL A 994 44.65 46.54 0.92
C VAL A 994 43.65 45.37 0.84
N PRO A 995 43.31 44.67 1.95
CA PRO A 995 42.30 43.61 1.96
C PRO A 995 40.92 44.07 1.45
N ALA A 996 40.16 43.16 0.84
CA ALA A 996 38.86 43.44 0.23
C ALA A 996 37.80 44.15 1.13
N PRO A 997 37.68 43.87 2.46
CA PRO A 997 36.71 44.55 3.32
C PRO A 997 36.97 46.05 3.47
N ASP A 998 38.25 46.45 3.47
CA ASP A 998 38.67 47.85 3.67
C ASP A 998 38.56 48.68 2.39
N ASN A 999 38.30 48.03 1.24
CA ASN A 999 38.08 48.67 -0.07
C ASN A 999 36.60 49.06 -0.31
N LEU A 1000 35.71 48.88 0.66
CA LEU A 1000 34.28 49.22 0.56
C LEU A 1000 33.97 50.56 1.27
N PRO A 1001 33.12 51.43 0.70
CA PRO A 1001 32.35 51.31 -0.55
C PRO A 1001 33.13 51.74 -1.81
N ASN A 1002 32.78 51.20 -2.99
CA ASN A 1002 33.39 51.54 -4.28
C ASN A 1002 32.42 51.49 -5.48
N TYR A 1003 32.82 52.09 -6.61
CA TYR A 1003 31.99 52.25 -7.81
C TYR A 1003 31.85 50.92 -8.58
N GLU A 1004 32.91 50.11 -8.62
CA GLU A 1004 32.96 48.81 -9.26
C GLU A 1004 31.90 47.87 -8.67
N ASN A 1005 31.83 47.79 -7.34
CA ASN A 1005 30.80 47.07 -6.62
C ASN A 1005 29.40 47.61 -6.97
N THR A 1006 29.19 48.92 -6.89
CA THR A 1006 27.88 49.54 -7.12
C THR A 1006 27.29 49.20 -8.49
N VAL A 1007 28.12 49.24 -9.53
CA VAL A 1007 27.69 48.94 -10.91
C VAL A 1007 27.39 47.45 -11.08
N VAL A 1008 28.27 46.57 -10.60
CA VAL A 1008 28.08 45.12 -10.67
C VAL A 1008 26.83 44.69 -9.90
N PHE A 1009 26.62 45.23 -8.69
CA PHE A 1009 25.43 44.98 -7.86
C PHE A 1009 24.12 45.44 -8.51
N SER A 1010 24.13 46.63 -9.12
CA SER A 1010 22.91 47.18 -9.75
C SER A 1010 22.51 46.37 -10.98
N LEU A 1011 23.50 46.02 -11.84
CA LEU A 1011 23.25 45.20 -13.03
C LEU A 1011 22.79 43.79 -12.67
N SER A 1012 23.46 43.14 -11.70
CA SER A 1012 23.08 41.79 -11.27
C SER A 1012 21.67 41.77 -10.65
N SER A 1013 21.28 42.80 -9.91
CA SER A 1013 19.94 42.93 -9.32
C SER A 1013 18.81 42.91 -10.36
N PHE A 1014 18.95 43.65 -11.47
CA PHE A 1014 17.99 43.59 -12.58
C PHE A 1014 18.05 42.26 -13.32
N GLN A 1015 19.24 41.67 -13.48
CA GLN A 1015 19.39 40.36 -14.11
C GLN A 1015 18.64 39.28 -13.33
N TYR A 1016 18.63 39.30 -11.99
CA TYR A 1016 17.86 38.35 -11.18
C TYR A 1016 16.36 38.41 -11.49
N LEU A 1017 15.78 39.61 -11.63
CA LEU A 1017 14.35 39.76 -11.97
C LEU A 1017 14.05 39.29 -13.40
N ILE A 1018 14.92 39.60 -14.37
CA ILE A 1018 14.75 39.18 -15.76
C ILE A 1018 14.85 37.66 -15.89
N LEU A 1019 15.83 37.03 -15.23
CA LEU A 1019 16.00 35.58 -15.22
C LEU A 1019 14.77 34.88 -14.64
N ALA A 1020 14.15 35.44 -13.61
CA ALA A 1020 12.92 34.90 -13.03
C ALA A 1020 11.76 34.84 -14.02
N VAL A 1021 11.57 35.92 -14.79
CA VAL A 1021 10.55 35.98 -15.85
C VAL A 1021 10.88 35.00 -16.98
N ALA A 1022 12.15 34.96 -17.41
CA ALA A 1022 12.61 34.07 -18.48
C ALA A 1022 12.43 32.58 -18.14
N MET A 1023 12.59 32.21 -16.86
CA MET A 1023 12.41 30.84 -16.37
C MET A 1023 10.96 30.47 -16.10
N SER A 1024 10.05 31.43 -15.93
CA SER A 1024 8.64 31.20 -15.56
C SER A 1024 7.71 30.94 -16.76
N LYS A 1025 8.14 30.13 -17.72
CA LYS A 1025 7.32 29.81 -18.91
C LYS A 1025 6.02 29.11 -18.51
N GLY A 1026 4.88 29.53 -19.06
CA GLY A 1026 3.57 28.98 -18.72
C GLY A 1026 3.24 27.67 -19.46
N ALA A 1027 2.86 27.80 -20.73
CA ALA A 1027 2.47 26.66 -21.55
C ALA A 1027 3.65 25.69 -21.78
N PRO A 1028 3.42 24.36 -21.89
CA PRO A 1028 2.13 23.67 -21.93
C PRO A 1028 1.61 23.14 -20.58
N PHE A 1029 2.36 23.28 -19.49
CA PHE A 1029 2.05 22.62 -18.21
C PHE A 1029 1.41 23.55 -17.16
N ARG A 1030 1.64 24.85 -17.29
CA ARG A 1030 1.22 25.88 -16.35
C ARG A 1030 0.43 26.96 -17.05
N ARG A 1031 -0.30 27.75 -16.26
CA ARG A 1031 -0.91 28.98 -16.76
C ARG A 1031 0.18 30.02 -17.09
N PRO A 1032 -0.08 30.97 -17.98
CA PRO A 1032 0.82 32.09 -18.24
C PRO A 1032 1.12 32.90 -16.97
N LEU A 1033 2.33 33.46 -16.87
CA LEU A 1033 2.79 34.20 -15.69
C LEU A 1033 1.88 35.36 -15.29
N TYR A 1034 1.27 36.06 -16.26
CA TYR A 1034 0.34 37.17 -15.99
C TYR A 1034 -0.92 36.75 -15.22
N THR A 1035 -1.27 35.46 -15.22
CA THR A 1035 -2.39 34.95 -14.40
C THR A 1035 -2.06 34.92 -12.90
N ASN A 1036 -0.78 35.02 -12.55
CA ASN A 1036 -0.29 35.09 -11.18
C ASN A 1036 -0.11 36.57 -10.77
N GLY A 1037 -1.21 37.20 -10.35
CA GLY A 1037 -1.20 38.61 -9.96
C GLY A 1037 -0.22 38.95 -8.82
N ALA A 1038 0.03 38.00 -7.91
CA ALA A 1038 1.00 38.18 -6.83
C ALA A 1038 2.44 38.23 -7.35
N ALA A 1039 2.80 37.37 -8.30
CA ALA A 1039 4.12 37.40 -8.93
C ALA A 1039 4.34 38.66 -9.78
N ALA A 1040 3.32 39.10 -10.51
CA ALA A 1040 3.37 40.33 -11.30
C ALA A 1040 3.57 41.57 -10.40
N LEU A 1041 2.77 41.70 -9.34
CA LEU A 1041 2.89 42.80 -8.38
C LEU A 1041 4.23 42.80 -7.65
N GLY A 1042 4.68 41.62 -7.19
CA GLY A 1042 5.98 41.49 -6.51
C GLY A 1042 7.15 41.87 -7.41
N GLY A 1043 7.12 41.49 -8.69
CA GLY A 1043 8.13 41.89 -9.67
C GLY A 1043 8.20 43.41 -9.89
N VAL A 1044 7.03 44.08 -9.97
CA VAL A 1044 6.95 45.54 -10.12
C VAL A 1044 7.47 46.27 -8.87
N LEU A 1045 7.08 45.81 -7.67
CA LEU A 1045 7.55 46.40 -6.42
C LEU A 1045 9.06 46.26 -6.23
N LEU A 1046 9.61 45.09 -6.53
CA LEU A 1046 11.07 44.86 -6.47
C LEU A 1046 11.80 45.69 -7.53
N GLY A 1047 11.29 45.77 -8.76
CA GLY A 1047 11.88 46.59 -9.82
C GLY A 1047 11.85 48.09 -9.50
N GLY A 1048 10.76 48.59 -8.94
CA GLY A 1048 10.63 49.98 -8.50
C GLY A 1048 11.56 50.31 -7.32
N GLY A 1049 11.74 49.38 -6.38
CA GLY A 1049 12.68 49.52 -5.27
C GLY A 1049 14.15 49.60 -5.70
N LEU A 1050 14.53 48.89 -6.77
CA LEU A 1050 15.87 48.97 -7.37
C LEU A 1050 16.15 50.28 -8.10
N TRP A 1051 15.10 51.02 -8.49
CA TRP A 1051 15.19 52.34 -9.12
C TRP A 1051 15.24 53.49 -8.11
N GLY A 1052 14.95 53.23 -6.83
CA GLY A 1052 15.09 54.22 -5.76
C GLY A 1052 16.57 54.56 -5.50
N PRO A 1053 16.89 55.78 -5.02
CA PRO A 1053 18.27 56.16 -4.75
C PRO A 1053 18.82 55.28 -3.63
N VAL A 1054 19.63 54.29 -3.98
CA VAL A 1054 20.53 53.63 -3.01
C VAL A 1054 21.45 54.75 -2.52
N PRO A 1055 21.45 55.08 -1.22
CA PRO A 1055 22.11 56.28 -0.71
C PRO A 1055 23.62 56.06 -0.75
N VAL A 1056 24.24 56.43 -1.85
CA VAL A 1056 25.68 56.70 -1.92
C VAL A 1056 25.90 58.01 -1.16
N ARG A 1057 26.01 57.95 0.17
CA ARG A 1057 26.66 59.03 0.94
C ARG A 1057 28.16 58.90 0.72
N VAL A 1058 28.64 59.40 -0.42
CA VAL A 1058 30.04 59.83 -0.53
C VAL A 1058 30.10 61.24 0.05
N PRO A 1059 30.97 61.52 1.04
CA PRO A 1059 31.21 62.90 1.44
C PRO A 1059 31.88 63.60 0.26
N TRP A 1060 31.18 64.55 -0.35
CA TRP A 1060 31.79 65.53 -1.23
C TRP A 1060 32.72 66.40 -0.38
N GLY A 1061 33.96 65.93 -0.22
CA GLY A 1061 35.07 66.73 0.30
C GLY A 1061 35.46 67.77 -0.73
N HIS A 1062 34.75 68.89 -0.77
CA HIS A 1062 35.31 70.13 -1.28
C HIS A 1062 36.47 70.53 -0.34
N SER A 1063 37.70 70.28 -0.75
CA SER A 1063 38.84 71.10 -0.32
C SER A 1063 39.47 71.71 -1.57
N LEU A 1064 38.91 72.83 -2.01
CA LEU A 1064 39.68 73.87 -2.67
C LEU A 1064 40.46 74.59 -1.56
N GLY A 1065 41.78 74.48 -1.63
CA GLY A 1065 42.77 75.10 -0.76
C GLY A 1065 44.15 74.74 -1.26
#